data_AF-A0A0J8RWG6-F1
#
_entry.id   AF-A0A0J8RWG6-F1
#
_cell.length_a   1.000
_cell.length_b   1.000
_cell.length_c   1.000
_cell.angle_alpha   90.00
_cell.angle_beta   90.00
_cell.angle_gamma   90.00
#
_symmetry.space_group_name_H-M   'P 1'
#
loop_
_entity.id
_entity.type
_entity.pdbx_description
1 polymer ?
#
loop_
_entity_poly.entity_id
_entity_poly.type
_entity_poly.pdbx_seq_one_letter_code
_entity_poly.pdbx_strand_id
1 'polypeptide(L)'
;MPEDDVSFHSSFKPRWANLNTLILRGVASPSMLDAHEPEIILYKLGDMKENQDALLLQKARSVIQIIDDVPSASLSVADFLALIDVVQEESPEGELERRVWQLAYILFNDDIEDDISAGVPEHFRKQYLHRIKKDRLSLLWEDIIRQTHGANVEASATAEERAIRYLCLHRVEDACKALIEGGNPHLATLISQAGRDETIRKDMKDQIEFWRNQNVLSEMTEPIRALYELVAGNCLRSEGKPNAAIEDRTSTFSISERFGLDWVQAFGLRLWYGIGESDSIEAAVSLFQHDISHGNEPAYPTSIFGDRREQPGADLPESPLWVILKIFAVAKYNGKHPEIQPICVPRDIMPEAFSAQGLHSRLSFQLFHHICKVARQYNALEIDEHRADQLALNYAWELAASEEYGPALFVLLYLNRAVDRERSIKEMLCQFAELLPAPVLEDETTSVMWKYLTQELRLPTPWIWAAKALFARSAGVTPTEVGCLLNARHWDEAHDTFCRVVAPRLVIERDYDTLKLLLDVFGKTPERRIRGWPQEGGLYRDFLALVDVPGIRKDQAVLKRLTSTLINAGEKIEKSTTVPFEEKVALKEIGRLVAGWCTNDIGSTLQPADILRLPMTQDARRIHAAEVSKRYYRAIMASGA
;
A
#
# COMPACT_ATOMS: atom_id res chain seq x y z
N MET A 1 4.59 -32.01 -33.34
CA MET A 1 4.01 -30.69 -33.00
C MET A 1 4.10 -29.81 -34.24
N PRO A 2 3.09 -29.01 -34.54
CA PRO A 2 3.16 -28.03 -35.63
C PRO A 2 4.30 -27.02 -35.36
N GLU A 3 4.92 -26.50 -36.42
CA GLU A 3 6.05 -25.55 -36.32
C GLU A 3 5.68 -24.29 -35.53
N ASP A 4 4.42 -23.89 -35.56
CA ASP A 4 3.87 -22.75 -34.80
C ASP A 4 3.87 -22.99 -33.28
N ASP A 5 3.65 -24.23 -32.82
CA ASP A 5 3.74 -24.56 -31.39
C ASP A 5 5.20 -24.53 -30.92
N VAL A 6 6.12 -25.02 -31.75
CA VAL A 6 7.55 -25.02 -31.43
C VAL A 6 8.09 -23.58 -31.41
N SER A 7 7.64 -22.72 -32.33
CA SER A 7 8.00 -21.30 -32.35
C SER A 7 7.39 -20.52 -31.18
N PHE A 8 6.14 -20.81 -30.79
CA PHE A 8 5.52 -20.23 -29.61
C PHE A 8 6.22 -20.63 -28.31
N HIS A 9 6.58 -21.91 -28.16
CA HIS A 9 7.29 -22.40 -26.97
C HIS A 9 8.76 -21.94 -26.90
N SER A 10 9.38 -21.64 -28.04
CA SER A 10 10.75 -21.09 -28.11
C SER A 10 10.78 -19.55 -28.10
N SER A 11 9.64 -18.88 -28.25
CA SER A 11 9.54 -17.43 -28.15
C SER A 11 9.80 -16.92 -26.74
N PHE A 12 10.49 -15.77 -26.63
CA PHE A 12 10.67 -15.10 -25.35
C PHE A 12 9.34 -14.47 -24.94
N LYS A 13 8.73 -15.01 -23.88
CA LYS A 13 7.48 -14.48 -23.35
C LYS A 13 7.77 -13.23 -22.53
N PRO A 14 7.02 -12.12 -22.72
CA PRO A 14 7.16 -10.95 -21.86
C PRO A 14 7.00 -11.36 -20.41
N ARG A 15 7.87 -10.83 -19.54
CA ARG A 15 7.78 -11.04 -18.10
C ARG A 15 7.84 -9.69 -17.41
N TRP A 16 7.02 -9.53 -16.39
CA TRP A 16 7.16 -8.45 -15.44
C TRP A 16 8.37 -8.73 -14.55
N ALA A 17 9.26 -7.75 -14.47
CA ALA A 17 10.26 -7.65 -13.43
C ALA A 17 9.78 -6.68 -12.35
N ASN A 18 10.62 -6.48 -11.32
CA ASN A 18 10.29 -5.60 -10.21
C ASN A 18 10.13 -4.14 -10.70
N LEU A 19 9.37 -3.33 -9.94
CA LEU A 19 9.25 -1.88 -10.14
C LEU A 19 8.64 -1.46 -11.49
N ASN A 20 7.53 -2.10 -11.89
CA ASN A 20 6.79 -1.79 -13.12
C ASN A 20 7.62 -1.90 -14.42
N THR A 21 8.65 -2.75 -14.41
CA THR A 21 9.46 -3.00 -15.60
C THR A 21 8.95 -4.22 -16.36
N LEU A 22 8.61 -4.04 -17.63
CA LEU A 22 8.27 -5.13 -18.53
C LEU A 22 9.52 -5.50 -19.33
N ILE A 23 9.95 -6.75 -19.18
CA ILE A 23 11.06 -7.32 -19.93
C ILE A 23 10.53 -7.83 -21.26
N LEU A 24 10.97 -7.20 -22.35
CA LEU A 24 10.69 -7.60 -23.72
C LEU A 24 11.99 -7.93 -24.45
N ARG A 25 11.91 -8.83 -25.43
CA ARG A 25 13.00 -9.05 -26.37
C ARG A 25 12.88 -8.02 -27.48
N GLY A 26 13.92 -7.20 -27.67
CA GLY A 26 13.99 -6.25 -28.76
C GLY A 26 13.99 -6.96 -30.10
N VAL A 27 13.04 -6.63 -30.96
CA VAL A 27 13.16 -6.88 -32.40
C VAL A 27 13.78 -5.61 -32.96
N ALA A 28 15.09 -5.63 -33.22
CA ALA A 28 15.70 -4.60 -34.05
C ALA A 28 14.93 -4.54 -35.37
N SER A 29 14.52 -3.35 -35.79
CA SER A 29 13.95 -3.09 -37.12
C SER A 29 14.75 -3.82 -38.21
N PRO A 30 14.11 -4.34 -39.28
CA PRO A 30 14.70 -5.31 -40.22
C PRO A 30 15.72 -4.70 -41.20
N SER A 31 16.44 -3.66 -40.79
CA SER A 31 17.45 -3.00 -41.59
C SER A 31 18.56 -2.49 -40.68
N MET A 32 19.47 -3.38 -40.25
CA MET A 32 20.91 -3.17 -40.01
C MET A 32 21.47 -4.26 -39.09
N LEU A 33 22.17 -5.22 -39.70
CA LEU A 33 23.43 -5.89 -39.30
C LEU A 33 23.61 -6.50 -37.89
N ASP A 34 24.03 -7.76 -37.90
CA ASP A 34 25.08 -8.37 -37.07
C ASP A 34 25.32 -7.81 -35.66
N ALA A 35 24.67 -8.40 -34.65
CA ALA A 35 25.22 -8.48 -33.29
C ALA A 35 24.66 -9.70 -32.55
N HIS A 36 25.55 -10.45 -31.90
CA HIS A 36 25.33 -11.76 -31.29
C HIS A 36 24.67 -11.74 -29.90
N GLU A 37 23.90 -10.72 -29.53
CA GLU A 37 23.26 -10.66 -28.21
C GLU A 37 21.76 -10.38 -28.32
N PRO A 38 20.90 -11.15 -27.63
CA PRO A 38 19.49 -10.81 -27.57
C PRO A 38 19.33 -9.50 -26.80
N GLU A 39 19.10 -8.39 -27.49
CA GLU A 39 18.77 -7.11 -26.85
C GLU A 39 17.50 -7.29 -26.00
N ILE A 40 17.64 -7.10 -24.69
CA ILE A 40 16.52 -7.06 -23.75
C ILE A 40 16.13 -5.61 -23.57
N ILE A 41 14.88 -5.27 -23.91
CA ILE A 41 14.32 -3.93 -23.70
C ILE A 41 13.52 -3.96 -22.40
N LEU A 42 13.85 -3.05 -21.50
CA LEU A 42 13.12 -2.81 -20.26
C LEU A 42 12.18 -1.62 -20.48
N TYR A 43 10.87 -1.89 -20.49
CA TYR A 43 9.86 -0.82 -20.50
C TYR A 43 9.44 -0.52 -19.07
N LYS A 44 9.75 0.68 -18.57
CA LYS A 44 9.16 1.18 -17.31
C LYS A 44 7.75 1.70 -17.63
N LEU A 45 6.72 1.07 -17.05
CA LEU A 45 5.37 1.63 -17.10
C LEU A 45 5.41 2.99 -16.38
N GLY A 46 4.78 4.01 -16.96
CA GLY A 46 5.07 5.44 -16.73
C GLY A 46 5.12 5.90 -15.26
N ASP A 47 5.65 7.10 -15.07
CA ASP A 47 5.76 7.76 -13.76
C ASP A 47 4.37 7.91 -13.12
N MET A 48 4.05 7.00 -12.20
CA MET A 48 2.88 7.07 -11.31
C MET A 48 3.20 8.06 -10.18
N LYS A 49 3.49 9.32 -10.54
CA LYS A 49 3.72 10.38 -9.55
C LYS A 49 2.40 10.68 -8.86
N GLU A 50 2.21 10.06 -7.71
CA GLU A 50 1.06 10.31 -6.87
C GLU A 50 1.27 11.54 -5.99
N ASN A 51 0.15 12.16 -5.62
CA ASN A 51 0.13 13.22 -4.64
C ASN A 51 0.49 12.68 -3.24
N GLN A 52 1.76 12.86 -2.84
CA GLN A 52 2.28 12.43 -1.55
C GLN A 52 1.65 13.15 -0.36
N ASP A 53 1.10 14.35 -0.57
CA ASP A 53 0.64 15.22 0.51
C ASP A 53 -0.50 14.58 1.29
N ALA A 54 -1.39 13.86 0.60
CA ALA A 54 -2.52 13.16 1.23
C ALA A 54 -2.02 12.02 2.14
N LEU A 55 -0.98 11.31 1.73
CA LEU A 55 -0.40 10.22 2.51
C LEU A 55 0.40 10.74 3.71
N LEU A 56 1.13 11.86 3.55
CA LEU A 56 1.80 12.55 4.64
C LEU A 56 0.79 13.04 5.71
N LEU A 57 -0.36 13.56 5.28
CA LEU A 57 -1.45 13.94 6.17
C LEU A 57 -1.99 12.72 6.94
N GLN A 58 -2.30 11.61 6.24
CA GLN A 58 -2.73 10.37 6.89
C GLN A 58 -1.69 9.89 7.90
N LYS A 59 -0.39 9.97 7.56
CA LYS A 59 0.69 9.61 8.46
C LYS A 59 0.72 10.47 9.71
N ALA A 60 0.59 11.79 9.59
CA ALA A 60 0.55 12.70 10.73
C ALA A 60 -0.62 12.41 11.70
N ARG A 61 -1.70 11.80 11.20
CA ARG A 61 -2.87 11.37 11.99
C ARG A 61 -2.83 9.88 12.38
N SER A 62 -1.80 9.15 12.00
CA SER A 62 -1.63 7.73 12.33
C SER A 62 -0.77 7.53 13.58
N VAL A 63 -1.05 6.46 14.33
CA VAL A 63 -0.25 6.06 15.48
C VAL A 63 0.37 4.70 15.18
N ILE A 64 1.69 4.62 15.39
CA ILE A 64 2.47 3.41 15.14
C ILE A 64 2.76 2.71 16.47
N GLN A 65 2.22 1.51 16.62
CA GLN A 65 2.37 0.65 17.79
C GLN A 65 3.12 -0.63 17.43
N ILE A 66 3.92 -1.17 18.35
CA ILE A 66 4.64 -2.44 18.13
C ILE A 66 3.73 -3.56 18.63
N ILE A 67 3.26 -4.41 17.72
CA ILE A 67 2.42 -5.58 18.00
C ILE A 67 3.22 -6.81 17.54
N ASP A 68 3.42 -7.77 18.44
CA ASP A 68 4.20 -8.99 18.18
C ASP A 68 5.63 -8.70 17.65
N ASP A 69 6.32 -7.74 18.26
CA ASP A 69 7.65 -7.23 17.84
C ASP A 69 7.70 -6.59 16.43
N VAL A 70 6.56 -6.39 15.77
CA VAL A 70 6.44 -5.75 14.46
C VAL A 70 5.67 -4.42 14.58
N PRO A 71 6.16 -3.30 14.00
CA PRO A 71 5.41 -2.07 13.98
C PRO A 71 4.11 -2.23 13.17
N SER A 72 3.03 -1.63 13.66
CA SER A 72 1.68 -1.60 13.07
C SER A 72 1.20 -0.16 13.04
N ALA A 73 0.58 0.27 11.95
CA ALA A 73 -0.01 1.59 11.84
C ALA A 73 -1.53 1.49 12.00
N SER A 74 -2.11 2.47 12.70
CA SER A 74 -3.56 2.61 12.78
C SER A 74 -3.94 4.09 12.75
N LEU A 75 -5.05 4.41 12.09
CA LEU A 75 -5.54 5.78 12.02
C LEU A 75 -6.15 6.20 13.37
N SER A 76 -5.65 7.30 13.95
CA SER A 76 -6.13 7.78 15.25
C SER A 76 -7.34 8.69 15.12
N VAL A 77 -7.34 9.60 14.15
CA VAL A 77 -8.39 10.58 13.86
C VAL A 77 -8.62 10.64 12.35
N ALA A 78 -9.88 10.63 11.93
CA ALA A 78 -10.25 10.87 10.53
C ALA A 78 -10.44 12.38 10.33
N ASP A 79 -9.67 12.97 9.43
CA ASP A 79 -9.65 14.42 9.17
C ASP A 79 -9.99 14.65 7.69
N PHE A 80 -11.29 14.74 7.39
CA PHE A 80 -11.78 14.84 6.02
C PHE A 80 -11.55 16.22 5.39
N LEU A 81 -11.54 17.30 6.19
CA LEU A 81 -11.31 18.66 5.69
C LEU A 81 -9.92 18.83 5.10
N ALA A 82 -8.90 18.41 5.85
CA ALA A 82 -7.53 18.53 5.39
C ALA A 82 -7.27 17.71 4.11
N LEU A 83 -8.00 16.61 3.90
CA LEU A 83 -7.93 15.85 2.64
C LEU A 83 -8.59 16.59 1.47
N ILE A 84 -9.70 17.30 1.69
CA ILE A 84 -10.36 18.11 0.66
C ILE A 84 -9.42 19.21 0.14
N ASP A 85 -8.69 19.88 1.04
CA ASP A 85 -7.77 20.97 0.69
C ASP A 85 -6.53 20.52 -0.09
N VAL A 86 -6.08 19.28 0.18
CA VAL A 86 -4.91 18.67 -0.48
C VAL A 86 -5.23 18.20 -1.90
N VAL A 87 -6.48 17.81 -2.17
CA VAL A 87 -6.92 17.33 -3.49
C VAL A 87 -7.19 18.54 -4.41
N GLN A 88 -6.13 19.04 -5.04
CA GLN A 88 -6.19 20.17 -5.99
C GLN A 88 -6.22 19.74 -7.46
N GLU A 89 -6.27 18.44 -7.75
CA GLU A 89 -6.32 17.96 -9.13
C GLU A 89 -7.65 18.33 -9.80
N GLU A 90 -7.57 18.85 -11.03
CA GLU A 90 -8.71 19.17 -11.89
C GLU A 90 -9.12 17.99 -12.79
N SER A 91 -8.56 16.80 -12.56
CA SER A 91 -8.94 15.56 -13.25
C SER A 91 -10.36 15.12 -12.82
N PRO A 92 -11.10 14.40 -13.68
CA PRO A 92 -12.40 13.86 -13.28
C PRO A 92 -12.28 12.92 -12.07
N GLU A 93 -11.16 12.21 -11.93
CA GLU A 93 -10.85 11.38 -10.76
C GLU A 93 -10.65 12.23 -9.49
N GLY A 94 -9.88 13.33 -9.58
CA GLY A 94 -9.64 14.24 -8.47
C GLY A 94 -10.89 15.00 -8.03
N GLU A 95 -11.77 15.35 -8.96
CA GLU A 95 -13.07 15.94 -8.64
C GLU A 95 -13.99 14.94 -7.92
N LEU A 96 -13.99 13.68 -8.36
CA LEU A 96 -14.77 12.62 -7.72
C LEU A 96 -14.23 12.33 -6.32
N GLU A 97 -12.90 12.29 -6.15
CA GLU A 97 -12.25 12.21 -4.85
C GLU A 97 -12.69 13.34 -3.90
N ARG A 98 -12.63 14.60 -4.38
CA ARG A 98 -13.05 15.76 -3.59
C ARG A 98 -14.50 15.63 -3.13
N ARG A 99 -15.41 15.22 -4.03
CA ARG A 99 -16.84 15.00 -3.74
C ARG A 99 -17.04 13.87 -2.72
N VAL A 100 -16.28 12.79 -2.83
CA VAL A 100 -16.30 11.65 -1.88
C VAL A 100 -15.88 12.10 -0.49
N TRP A 101 -14.81 12.89 -0.37
CA TRP A 101 -14.37 13.43 0.91
C TRP A 101 -15.35 14.46 1.50
N GLN A 102 -15.91 15.35 0.68
CA GLN A 102 -16.95 16.29 1.11
C GLN A 102 -18.21 15.56 1.60
N LEU A 103 -18.64 14.51 0.90
CA LEU A 103 -19.77 13.69 1.32
C LEU A 103 -19.49 12.99 2.65
N ALA A 104 -18.31 12.38 2.80
CA ALA A 104 -17.91 11.74 4.06
C ALA A 104 -17.87 12.76 5.21
N TYR A 105 -17.35 13.97 4.95
CA TYR A 105 -17.33 15.06 5.91
C TYR A 105 -18.74 15.45 6.38
N ILE A 106 -19.67 15.71 5.46
CA ILE A 106 -21.05 16.10 5.77
C ILE A 106 -21.79 15.02 6.57
N LEU A 107 -21.60 13.74 6.21
CA LEU A 107 -22.34 12.63 6.80
C LEU A 107 -21.80 12.25 8.18
N PHE A 108 -20.48 12.19 8.35
CA PHE A 108 -19.87 11.60 9.54
C PHE A 108 -19.33 12.60 10.56
N ASN A 109 -19.15 13.87 10.18
CA ASN A 109 -18.78 14.90 11.15
C ASN A 109 -20.02 15.61 11.70
N ASP A 110 -20.17 15.62 13.02
CA ASP A 110 -21.28 16.28 13.71
C ASP A 110 -20.95 17.74 14.09
N ASP A 111 -19.67 18.09 14.19
CA ASP A 111 -19.18 19.38 14.70
C ASP A 111 -18.83 20.39 13.59
N ILE A 112 -19.61 20.40 12.51
CA ILE A 112 -19.37 21.31 11.37
C ILE A 112 -20.01 22.67 11.66
N GLU A 113 -19.21 23.75 11.62
CA GLU A 113 -19.64 25.13 11.74
C GLU A 113 -19.71 25.81 10.37
N ASP A 114 -20.93 25.99 9.83
CA ASP A 114 -21.18 26.73 8.57
C ASP A 114 -22.30 27.76 8.78
N ASP A 115 -22.59 28.56 7.75
CA ASP A 115 -23.70 29.53 7.71
C ASP A 115 -25.05 28.93 8.15
N ILE A 116 -25.29 27.65 7.80
CA ILE A 116 -26.51 26.90 8.18
C ILE A 116 -26.54 26.64 9.71
N SER A 117 -25.39 26.31 10.29
CA SER A 117 -25.28 26.06 11.74
C SER A 117 -25.18 27.35 12.56
N ALA A 118 -24.72 28.45 11.96
CA ALA A 118 -24.72 29.78 12.56
C ALA A 118 -26.15 30.30 12.76
N GLY A 119 -27.08 29.94 11.88
CA GLY A 119 -28.51 30.28 11.99
C GLY A 119 -29.26 29.55 13.12
N VAL A 120 -28.71 28.45 13.65
CA VAL A 120 -29.37 27.61 14.67
C VAL A 120 -28.70 27.76 16.04
N PRO A 121 -29.43 28.14 17.11
CA PRO A 121 -28.89 28.19 18.46
C PRO A 121 -28.32 26.84 18.92
N GLU A 122 -27.19 26.86 19.63
CA GLU A 122 -26.41 25.66 20.02
C GLU A 122 -27.21 24.56 20.71
N HIS A 123 -28.20 24.92 21.52
CA HIS A 123 -29.07 23.98 22.24
C HIS A 123 -30.03 23.23 21.32
N PHE A 124 -30.46 23.84 20.20
CA PHE A 124 -31.32 23.21 19.20
C PHE A 124 -30.54 22.50 18.09
N ARG A 125 -29.23 22.75 17.95
CA ARG A 125 -28.40 22.11 16.92
C ARG A 125 -28.53 20.59 16.96
N LYS A 126 -28.43 19.98 18.14
CA LYS A 126 -28.58 18.53 18.35
C LYS A 126 -29.94 17.97 17.90
N GLN A 127 -31.01 18.73 18.08
CA GLN A 127 -32.36 18.33 17.70
C GLN A 127 -32.56 18.40 16.18
N TYR A 128 -31.98 19.42 15.53
CA TYR A 128 -32.10 19.65 14.09
C TYR A 128 -30.92 19.11 13.26
N LEU A 129 -30.01 18.31 13.85
CA LEU A 129 -28.85 17.76 13.13
C LEU A 129 -29.22 17.04 11.84
N HIS A 130 -30.31 16.27 11.86
CA HIS A 130 -30.79 15.55 10.67
C HIS A 130 -31.17 16.51 9.53
N ARG A 131 -31.82 17.64 9.86
CA ARG A 131 -32.16 18.69 8.87
C ARG A 131 -30.92 19.42 8.38
N ILE A 132 -30.05 19.83 9.29
CA ILE A 132 -28.81 20.53 8.93
C ILE A 132 -27.96 19.66 7.98
N LYS A 133 -27.85 18.36 8.25
CA LYS A 133 -27.16 17.42 7.35
C LYS A 133 -27.89 17.24 6.02
N LYS A 134 -29.23 17.19 6.02
CA LYS A 134 -30.03 17.08 4.80
C LYS A 134 -29.85 18.32 3.91
N ASP A 135 -29.84 19.51 4.49
CA ASP A 135 -29.64 20.76 3.77
C ASP A 135 -28.22 20.82 3.18
N ARG A 136 -27.19 20.46 3.96
CA ARG A 136 -25.80 20.35 3.48
C ARG A 136 -25.65 19.34 2.34
N LEU A 137 -26.25 18.15 2.51
CA LEU A 137 -26.24 17.13 1.47
C LEU A 137 -26.95 17.64 0.21
N SER A 138 -28.07 18.35 0.36
CA SER A 138 -28.82 18.92 -0.75
C SER A 138 -27.99 19.94 -1.53
N LEU A 139 -27.27 20.84 -0.85
CA LEU A 139 -26.36 21.79 -1.50
C LEU A 139 -25.23 21.11 -2.28
N LEU A 140 -24.62 20.06 -1.70
CA LEU A 140 -23.59 19.28 -2.39
C LEU A 140 -24.18 18.54 -3.60
N TRP A 141 -25.37 17.96 -3.46
CA TRP A 141 -26.04 17.24 -4.54
C TRP A 141 -26.45 18.18 -5.68
N GLU A 142 -26.94 19.38 -5.35
CA GLU A 142 -27.22 20.43 -6.32
C GLU A 142 -25.98 20.84 -7.10
N ASP A 143 -24.84 21.01 -6.42
CA ASP A 143 -23.58 21.38 -7.08
C ASP A 143 -23.10 20.29 -8.03
N ILE A 144 -23.11 19.03 -7.59
CA ILE A 144 -22.81 17.85 -8.40
C ILE A 144 -23.67 17.83 -9.68
N ILE A 145 -24.99 17.97 -9.53
CA ILE A 145 -25.92 17.89 -10.66
C ILE A 145 -25.78 19.11 -11.58
N ARG A 146 -25.54 20.31 -11.02
CA ARG A 146 -25.36 21.55 -11.80
C ARG A 146 -24.15 21.48 -12.72
N GLN A 147 -23.05 20.93 -12.22
CA GLN A 147 -21.81 20.78 -12.99
C GLN A 147 -21.99 19.75 -14.12
N THR A 148 -22.73 18.67 -13.88
CA THR A 148 -22.95 17.61 -14.88
C THR A 148 -24.06 17.93 -15.90
N HIS A 149 -25.13 18.62 -15.50
CA HIS A 149 -26.35 18.79 -16.32
C HIS A 149 -26.83 20.23 -16.52
N GLY A 150 -26.09 21.24 -16.02
CA GLY A 150 -26.50 22.64 -16.08
C GLY A 150 -26.74 23.20 -17.49
N ALA A 151 -26.09 22.63 -18.52
CA ALA A 151 -26.20 23.10 -19.90
C ALA A 151 -27.43 22.57 -20.68
N ASN A 152 -28.10 21.50 -20.21
CA ASN A 152 -29.09 20.76 -21.01
C ASN A 152 -30.55 21.16 -20.77
N VAL A 153 -30.82 22.19 -19.96
CA VAL A 153 -32.20 22.47 -19.50
C VAL A 153 -33.05 23.20 -20.55
N GLU A 154 -32.44 24.10 -21.32
CA GLU A 154 -33.17 24.97 -22.27
C GLU A 154 -33.57 24.27 -23.57
N ALA A 155 -32.95 23.12 -23.89
CA ALA A 155 -33.20 22.36 -25.12
C ALA A 155 -34.48 21.49 -25.09
N SER A 156 -35.26 21.52 -24.01
CA SER A 156 -36.45 20.68 -23.84
C SER A 156 -37.64 21.19 -24.67
N ALA A 157 -38.41 20.26 -25.26
CA ALA A 157 -39.42 20.55 -26.27
C ALA A 157 -40.70 21.21 -25.72
N THR A 158 -41.05 20.94 -24.46
CA THR A 158 -42.28 21.44 -23.82
C THR A 158 -42.01 22.15 -22.49
N ALA A 159 -42.94 23.03 -22.08
CA ALA A 159 -42.82 23.79 -20.83
C ALA A 159 -42.86 22.88 -19.59
N GLU A 160 -43.62 21.79 -19.67
CA GLU A 160 -43.77 20.78 -18.63
C GLU A 160 -42.51 19.92 -18.49
N GLU A 161 -41.89 19.50 -19.60
CA GLU A 161 -40.59 18.80 -19.56
C GLU A 161 -39.49 19.70 -19.01
N ARG A 162 -39.49 20.99 -19.38
CA ARG A 162 -38.56 21.98 -18.83
C ARG A 162 -38.74 22.11 -17.32
N ALA A 163 -39.97 22.09 -16.83
CA ALA A 163 -40.26 22.12 -15.39
C ALA A 163 -39.70 20.88 -14.67
N ILE A 164 -39.87 19.68 -15.22
CA ILE A 164 -39.29 18.44 -14.65
C ILE A 164 -37.77 18.52 -14.60
N ARG A 165 -37.12 19.01 -15.66
CA ARG A 165 -35.66 19.22 -15.68
C ARG A 165 -35.21 20.20 -14.60
N TYR A 166 -35.91 21.31 -14.39
CA TYR A 166 -35.61 22.24 -13.29
C TYR A 166 -35.81 21.60 -11.91
N LEU A 167 -36.84 20.75 -11.73
CA LEU A 167 -37.05 20.02 -10.48
C LEU A 167 -35.94 19.00 -10.20
N CYS A 168 -35.38 18.37 -11.24
CA CYS A 168 -34.20 17.50 -11.13
C CYS A 168 -32.93 18.27 -10.72
N LEU A 169 -32.92 19.60 -10.85
CA LEU A 169 -31.85 20.50 -10.40
C LEU A 169 -32.16 21.19 -9.06
N HIS A 170 -33.24 20.79 -8.36
CA HIS A 170 -33.77 21.47 -7.17
C HIS A 170 -34.19 22.95 -7.38
N ARG A 171 -34.40 23.39 -8.64
CA ARG A 171 -34.82 24.77 -8.96
C ARG A 171 -36.35 24.88 -9.03
N VAL A 172 -37.00 24.76 -7.87
CA VAL A 172 -38.48 24.78 -7.78
C VAL A 172 -39.06 26.11 -8.32
N GLU A 173 -38.39 27.23 -8.06
CA GLU A 173 -38.85 28.55 -8.53
C GLU A 173 -38.90 28.65 -10.05
N ASP A 174 -37.86 28.16 -10.72
CA ASP A 174 -37.77 28.24 -12.18
C ASP A 174 -38.66 27.18 -12.85
N ALA A 175 -38.88 26.03 -12.19
CA ALA A 175 -39.92 25.10 -12.59
C ALA A 175 -41.31 25.74 -12.54
N CYS A 176 -41.62 26.51 -11.49
CA CYS A 176 -42.90 27.23 -11.37
C CYS A 176 -43.04 28.29 -12.48
N LYS A 177 -41.99 29.06 -12.77
CA LYS A 177 -41.98 30.05 -13.86
C LYS A 177 -42.23 29.39 -15.21
N ALA A 178 -41.54 28.28 -15.51
CA ALA A 178 -41.72 27.54 -16.75
C ALA A 178 -43.17 27.05 -16.94
N LEU A 179 -43.83 26.62 -15.86
CA LEU A 179 -45.23 26.19 -15.91
C LEU A 179 -46.23 27.34 -16.05
N ILE A 180 -45.94 28.49 -15.43
CA ILE A 180 -46.76 29.70 -15.60
C ILE A 180 -46.66 30.18 -17.05
N GLU A 181 -45.45 30.22 -17.63
CA GLU A 181 -45.22 30.53 -19.05
C GLU A 181 -45.89 29.51 -19.98
N GLY A 182 -45.91 28.23 -19.57
CA GLY A 182 -46.62 27.14 -20.25
C GLY A 182 -48.14 27.17 -20.12
N GLY A 183 -48.72 28.12 -19.37
CA GLY A 183 -50.17 28.27 -19.21
C GLY A 183 -50.80 27.35 -18.16
N ASN A 184 -50.01 26.74 -17.28
CA ASN A 184 -50.44 25.79 -16.24
C ASN A 184 -50.19 26.34 -14.81
N PRO A 185 -50.87 27.43 -14.38
CA PRO A 185 -50.63 28.05 -13.08
C PRO A 185 -51.07 27.17 -11.89
N HIS A 186 -52.09 26.32 -12.08
CA HIS A 186 -52.53 25.38 -11.05
C HIS A 186 -51.43 24.38 -10.68
N LEU A 187 -50.79 23.80 -11.69
CA LEU A 187 -49.69 22.86 -11.48
C LEU A 187 -48.48 23.56 -10.85
N ALA A 188 -48.20 24.80 -11.24
CA ALA A 188 -47.16 25.62 -10.60
C ALA A 188 -47.42 25.81 -9.10
N THR A 189 -48.67 26.08 -8.69
CA THR A 189 -49.00 26.21 -7.27
C THR A 189 -48.79 24.91 -6.49
N LEU A 190 -49.13 23.76 -7.08
CA LEU A 190 -48.93 22.46 -6.43
C LEU A 190 -47.46 22.09 -6.31
N ILE A 191 -46.66 22.35 -7.34
CA ILE A 191 -45.21 22.06 -7.32
C ILE A 191 -44.46 22.92 -6.30
N SER A 192 -44.92 24.15 -6.04
CA SER A 192 -44.35 24.98 -4.97
C SER A 192 -44.44 24.33 -3.58
N GLN A 193 -45.35 23.36 -3.40
CA GLN A 193 -45.57 22.62 -2.16
C GLN A 193 -44.89 21.23 -2.16
N ALA A 194 -44.21 20.85 -3.25
CA ALA A 194 -43.55 19.55 -3.34
C ALA A 194 -42.48 19.40 -2.24
N GLY A 195 -42.51 18.27 -1.52
CA GLY A 195 -41.52 17.93 -0.48
C GLY A 195 -41.74 18.55 0.91
N ARG A 196 -42.76 19.41 1.09
CA ARG A 196 -43.02 20.11 2.37
C ARG A 196 -44.16 19.49 3.18
N ASP A 197 -45.38 19.56 2.66
CA ASP A 197 -46.60 19.19 3.40
C ASP A 197 -47.01 17.73 3.18
N GLU A 198 -47.10 16.97 4.27
CA GLU A 198 -47.59 15.58 4.24
C GLU A 198 -49.07 15.45 3.87
N THR A 199 -49.89 16.45 4.21
CA THR A 199 -51.33 16.46 3.91
C THR A 199 -51.54 16.54 2.41
N ILE A 200 -50.89 17.51 1.75
CA ILE A 200 -50.92 17.69 0.29
C ILE A 200 -50.41 16.43 -0.42
N ARG A 201 -49.38 15.79 0.13
CA ARG A 201 -48.86 14.52 -0.39
C ARG A 201 -49.90 13.41 -0.35
N LYS A 202 -50.61 13.26 0.77
CA LYS A 202 -51.69 12.25 0.93
C LYS A 202 -52.86 12.55 0.00
N ASP A 203 -53.33 13.80 -0.01
CA ASP A 203 -54.43 14.24 -0.86
C ASP A 203 -54.10 14.02 -2.35
N MET A 204 -52.85 14.28 -2.76
CA MET A 204 -52.42 14.04 -4.14
C MET A 204 -52.31 12.53 -4.47
N LYS A 205 -51.90 11.68 -3.53
CA LYS A 205 -51.94 10.23 -3.72
C LYS A 205 -53.36 9.74 -3.96
N ASP A 206 -54.30 10.16 -3.12
CA ASP A 206 -55.73 9.82 -3.24
C ASP A 206 -56.31 10.35 -4.56
N GLN A 207 -55.92 11.57 -4.96
CA GLN A 207 -56.30 12.18 -6.24
C GLN A 207 -55.79 11.37 -7.44
N ILE A 208 -54.53 10.93 -7.41
CA ILE A 208 -53.95 10.10 -8.47
C ILE A 208 -54.68 8.76 -8.55
N GLU A 209 -54.91 8.10 -7.42
CA GLU A 209 -55.69 6.85 -7.36
C GLU A 209 -57.11 7.02 -7.92
N PHE A 210 -57.77 8.14 -7.60
CA PHE A 210 -59.06 8.49 -8.15
C PHE A 210 -59.01 8.67 -9.68
N TRP A 211 -58.03 9.40 -10.20
CA TRP A 211 -57.82 9.53 -11.64
C TRP A 211 -57.50 8.20 -12.32
N ARG A 212 -56.77 7.30 -11.64
CA ARG A 212 -56.55 5.93 -12.13
C ARG A 212 -57.88 5.19 -12.23
N ASN A 213 -58.72 5.25 -11.20
CA ASN A 213 -60.00 4.55 -11.16
C ASN A 213 -61.01 5.06 -12.19
N GLN A 214 -61.03 6.36 -12.47
CA GLN A 214 -61.92 7.00 -13.44
C GLN A 214 -61.40 7.03 -14.89
N ASN A 215 -60.25 6.41 -15.16
CA ASN A 215 -59.58 6.40 -16.47
C ASN A 215 -59.22 7.80 -17.01
N VAL A 216 -59.10 8.81 -16.15
CA VAL A 216 -58.77 10.19 -16.57
C VAL A 216 -57.28 10.33 -16.92
N LEU A 217 -56.44 9.37 -16.54
CA LEU A 217 -55.00 9.38 -16.82
C LEU A 217 -54.66 9.28 -18.32
N SER A 218 -55.55 8.75 -19.17
CA SER A 218 -55.32 8.69 -20.62
C SER A 218 -55.35 10.07 -21.28
N GLU A 219 -56.06 11.03 -20.69
CA GLU A 219 -56.17 12.41 -21.17
C GLU A 219 -54.98 13.29 -20.75
N MET A 220 -54.12 12.80 -19.84
CA MET A 220 -52.98 13.55 -19.32
C MET A 220 -51.70 13.18 -20.06
N THR A 221 -50.90 14.19 -20.42
CA THR A 221 -49.57 13.97 -20.99
C THR A 221 -48.63 13.36 -19.94
N GLU A 222 -47.66 12.57 -20.40
CA GLU A 222 -46.69 11.91 -19.53
C GLU A 222 -45.92 12.88 -18.59
N PRO A 223 -45.48 14.08 -19.03
CA PRO A 223 -44.83 15.04 -18.14
C PRO A 223 -45.75 15.54 -17.02
N ILE A 224 -47.03 15.81 -17.32
CA ILE A 224 -47.99 16.27 -16.32
C ILE A 224 -48.26 15.18 -15.28
N ARG A 225 -48.37 13.91 -15.71
CA ARG A 225 -48.49 12.77 -14.79
C ARG A 225 -47.27 12.67 -13.88
N ALA A 226 -46.07 12.77 -14.44
CA ALA A 226 -44.83 12.75 -13.64
C ALA A 226 -44.79 13.88 -12.61
N LEU A 227 -45.23 15.09 -12.96
CA LEU A 227 -45.27 16.22 -12.03
C LEU A 227 -46.24 15.99 -10.87
N TYR A 228 -47.43 15.42 -11.11
CA TYR A 228 -48.35 15.05 -10.03
C TYR A 228 -47.81 13.93 -9.15
N GLU A 229 -47.17 12.91 -9.74
CA GLU A 229 -46.51 11.82 -9.00
C GLU A 229 -45.38 12.35 -8.10
N LEU A 230 -44.59 13.33 -8.58
CA LEU A 230 -43.57 14.00 -7.77
C LEU A 230 -44.17 14.77 -6.57
N VAL A 231 -45.31 15.46 -6.76
CA VAL A 231 -46.03 16.13 -5.65
C VAL A 231 -46.57 15.11 -4.65
N ALA A 232 -47.02 13.95 -5.12
CA ALA A 232 -47.42 12.81 -4.29
C ALA A 232 -46.23 12.12 -3.58
N GLY A 233 -44.99 12.52 -3.85
CA GLY A 233 -43.79 11.89 -3.29
C GLY A 233 -43.46 10.53 -3.92
N ASN A 234 -44.07 10.19 -5.05
CA ASN A 234 -43.73 9.01 -5.84
C ASN A 234 -42.74 9.41 -6.95
N CYS A 235 -41.45 9.16 -6.70
CA CYS A 235 -40.38 9.51 -7.63
C CYS A 235 -39.97 8.38 -8.59
N LEU A 236 -40.65 7.23 -8.53
CA LEU A 236 -40.24 6.00 -9.23
C LEU A 236 -41.02 5.82 -10.55
N ARG A 237 -42.32 5.51 -10.45
CA ARG A 237 -43.14 5.07 -11.58
C ARG A 237 -44.51 5.72 -11.56
N SER A 238 -44.96 6.18 -12.72
CA SER A 238 -46.37 6.49 -12.95
C SER A 238 -47.05 5.25 -13.51
N GLU A 239 -47.88 4.59 -12.70
CA GLU A 239 -48.61 3.41 -13.12
C GLU A 239 -49.78 3.81 -14.01
N GLY A 240 -49.82 3.23 -15.20
CA GLY A 240 -50.94 3.36 -16.14
C GLY A 240 -51.79 2.08 -16.18
N LYS A 241 -52.83 2.08 -17.01
CA LYS A 241 -53.63 0.89 -17.31
C LYS A 241 -53.30 0.36 -18.72
N PRO A 242 -52.28 -0.51 -18.89
CA PRO A 242 -51.91 -1.01 -20.21
C PRO A 242 -52.98 -1.95 -20.82
N ASN A 243 -53.74 -2.65 -19.97
CA ASN A 243 -54.74 -3.65 -20.36
C ASN A 243 -56.18 -3.10 -20.47
N ALA A 244 -56.37 -1.77 -20.43
CA ALA A 244 -57.68 -1.15 -20.57
C ALA A 244 -58.12 -1.04 -22.04
N ALA A 245 -59.35 -0.58 -22.26
CA ALA A 245 -59.86 -0.25 -23.60
C ALA A 245 -58.92 0.74 -24.31
N ILE A 246 -58.95 0.78 -25.64
CA ILE A 246 -58.02 1.58 -26.45
C ILE A 246 -58.04 3.07 -26.05
N GLU A 247 -59.21 3.57 -25.63
CA GLU A 247 -59.45 4.95 -25.17
C GLU A 247 -58.92 5.22 -23.75
N ASP A 248 -58.81 4.17 -22.92
CA ASP A 248 -58.38 4.23 -21.52
C ASP A 248 -56.92 3.77 -21.33
N ARG A 249 -56.23 3.42 -22.43
CA ARG A 249 -54.88 2.84 -22.36
C ARG A 249 -53.87 3.92 -22.00
N THR A 250 -53.24 3.76 -20.84
CA THR A 250 -52.16 4.64 -20.40
C THR A 250 -50.86 3.87 -20.25
N SER A 251 -49.76 4.41 -20.79
CA SER A 251 -48.42 3.88 -20.61
C SER A 251 -48.01 3.91 -19.14
N THR A 252 -47.48 2.80 -18.64
CA THR A 252 -46.71 2.78 -17.39
C THR A 252 -45.28 3.13 -17.74
N PHE A 253 -44.68 4.09 -17.04
CA PHE A 253 -43.31 4.49 -17.30
C PHE A 253 -42.57 4.86 -16.01
N SER A 254 -41.27 4.60 -16.00
CA SER A 254 -40.37 5.05 -14.93
C SER A 254 -39.89 6.46 -15.24
N ILE A 255 -39.89 7.36 -14.24
CA ILE A 255 -39.52 8.77 -14.42
C ILE A 255 -38.07 8.88 -14.91
N SER A 256 -37.16 8.05 -14.38
CA SER A 256 -35.76 8.02 -14.79
C SER A 256 -35.53 7.57 -16.23
N GLU A 257 -36.26 6.56 -16.72
CA GLU A 257 -36.12 6.07 -18.10
C GLU A 257 -36.66 7.08 -19.11
N ARG A 258 -37.84 7.66 -18.86
CA ARG A 258 -38.48 8.57 -19.82
C ARG A 258 -37.74 9.88 -20.00
N PHE A 259 -37.19 10.42 -18.91
CA PHE A 259 -36.46 11.67 -18.96
C PHE A 259 -34.94 11.45 -19.09
N GLY A 260 -34.47 10.20 -19.19
CA GLY A 260 -33.04 9.89 -19.28
C GLY A 260 -32.27 10.51 -18.11
N LEU A 261 -32.74 10.25 -16.88
CA LEU A 261 -32.12 10.77 -15.67
C LEU A 261 -30.95 9.88 -15.25
N ASP A 262 -29.89 10.53 -14.80
CA ASP A 262 -28.78 9.84 -14.15
C ASP A 262 -29.18 9.40 -12.73
N TRP A 263 -28.49 8.39 -12.19
CA TRP A 263 -28.78 7.87 -10.85
C TRP A 263 -28.67 8.96 -9.77
N VAL A 264 -27.76 9.94 -9.94
CA VAL A 264 -27.60 11.09 -9.06
C VAL A 264 -28.87 11.94 -9.05
N GLN A 265 -29.46 12.21 -10.22
CA GLN A 265 -30.72 12.94 -10.35
C GLN A 265 -31.89 12.12 -9.77
N ALA A 266 -31.93 10.82 -10.07
CA ALA A 266 -32.97 9.91 -9.56
C ALA A 266 -32.95 9.79 -8.02
N PHE A 267 -31.77 9.80 -7.41
CA PHE A 267 -31.61 9.85 -5.96
C PHE A 267 -31.98 11.24 -5.40
N GLY A 268 -31.57 12.32 -6.08
CA GLY A 268 -31.92 13.69 -5.71
C GLY A 268 -33.43 13.92 -5.60
N LEU A 269 -34.21 13.39 -6.55
CA LEU A 269 -35.68 13.44 -6.50
C LEU A 269 -36.25 12.80 -5.22
N ARG A 270 -35.68 11.65 -4.79
CA ARG A 270 -36.10 10.97 -3.56
C ARG A 270 -35.71 11.74 -2.31
N LEU A 271 -34.53 12.35 -2.31
CA LEU A 271 -34.04 13.18 -1.21
C LEU A 271 -34.89 14.44 -1.01
N TRP A 272 -35.33 15.09 -2.10
CA TRP A 272 -36.06 16.35 -2.05
C TRP A 272 -37.58 16.20 -1.97
N TYR A 273 -38.16 15.28 -2.74
CA TYR A 273 -39.61 15.16 -2.92
C TYR A 273 -40.20 13.86 -2.37
N GLY A 274 -39.41 12.77 -2.35
CA GLY A 274 -39.84 11.45 -1.88
C GLY A 274 -40.02 11.35 -0.37
N ILE A 275 -39.14 12.00 0.40
CA ILE A 275 -39.20 12.03 1.86
C ILE A 275 -39.84 13.32 2.39
N GLY A 276 -40.41 13.30 3.60
CA GLY A 276 -40.91 14.49 4.30
C GLY A 276 -39.81 15.45 4.76
N GLU A 277 -40.21 16.64 5.22
CA GLU A 277 -39.29 17.65 5.77
C GLU A 277 -38.67 17.21 7.10
N SER A 278 -39.38 16.42 7.90
CA SER A 278 -38.90 15.84 9.16
C SER A 278 -38.17 14.51 9.00
N ASP A 279 -38.21 13.92 7.81
CA ASP A 279 -37.62 12.61 7.55
C ASP A 279 -36.11 12.72 7.38
N SER A 280 -35.43 11.65 7.77
CA SER A 280 -33.97 11.59 7.80
C SER A 280 -33.39 11.14 6.45
N ILE A 281 -32.11 11.41 6.22
CA ILE A 281 -31.42 11.09 4.95
C ILE A 281 -31.45 9.58 4.68
N GLU A 282 -31.35 8.79 5.75
CA GLU A 282 -31.34 7.34 5.70
C GLU A 282 -32.64 6.80 5.11
N ALA A 283 -33.80 7.44 5.37
CA ALA A 283 -35.07 7.06 4.77
C ALA A 283 -35.04 7.19 3.23
N ALA A 284 -34.41 8.24 2.69
CA ALA A 284 -34.25 8.39 1.24
C ALA A 284 -33.31 7.32 0.65
N VAL A 285 -32.25 6.95 1.39
CA VAL A 285 -31.34 5.87 1.00
C VAL A 285 -32.05 4.50 1.00
N SER A 286 -32.86 4.21 2.04
CA SER A 286 -33.65 2.98 2.11
C SER A 286 -34.64 2.89 0.96
N LEU A 287 -35.38 3.98 0.66
CA LEU A 287 -36.32 4.03 -0.46
C LEU A 287 -35.63 3.74 -1.80
N PHE A 288 -34.48 4.39 -2.06
CA PHE A 288 -33.75 4.15 -3.31
C PHE A 288 -33.19 2.72 -3.39
N GLN A 289 -32.65 2.18 -2.29
CA GLN A 289 -32.15 0.80 -2.26
C GLN A 289 -33.28 -0.22 -2.45
N HIS A 290 -34.44 -0.01 -1.81
CA HIS A 290 -35.62 -0.83 -1.99
C HIS A 290 -36.02 -0.87 -3.47
N ASP A 291 -36.07 0.28 -4.12
CA ASP A 291 -36.43 0.40 -5.53
C ASP A 291 -35.45 -0.30 -6.48
N ILE A 292 -34.15 -0.24 -6.17
CA ILE A 292 -33.09 -0.94 -6.93
C ILE A 292 -33.19 -2.45 -6.72
N SER A 293 -33.32 -2.91 -5.48
CA SER A 293 -33.35 -4.35 -5.15
C SER A 293 -34.54 -5.09 -5.76
N HIS A 294 -35.67 -4.40 -5.94
CA HIS A 294 -36.85 -4.95 -6.62
C HIS A 294 -36.78 -4.84 -8.15
N GLY A 295 -35.68 -4.35 -8.72
CA GLY A 295 -35.50 -4.17 -10.16
C GLY A 295 -36.42 -3.09 -10.74
N ASN A 296 -36.89 -2.17 -9.90
CA ASN A 296 -37.87 -1.18 -10.31
C ASN A 296 -37.24 0.09 -10.90
N GLU A 297 -36.05 0.45 -10.41
CA GLU A 297 -35.29 1.63 -10.84
C GLU A 297 -34.27 1.27 -11.93
N PRO A 298 -34.41 1.80 -13.16
CA PRO A 298 -33.45 1.58 -14.24
C PRO A 298 -32.15 2.38 -14.09
N ALA A 299 -32.15 3.48 -13.32
CA ALA A 299 -30.96 4.29 -13.06
C ALA A 299 -30.11 3.70 -11.93
N TYR A 300 -29.37 2.62 -12.22
CA TYR A 300 -28.48 1.98 -11.25
C TYR A 300 -27.29 2.87 -10.88
N PRO A 301 -26.87 2.94 -9.60
CA PRO A 301 -25.75 3.75 -9.13
C PRO A 301 -24.40 3.16 -9.53
N THR A 302 -24.07 3.26 -10.82
CA THR A 302 -22.79 2.81 -11.39
C THR A 302 -21.73 3.91 -11.26
N SER A 303 -20.46 3.52 -11.09
CA SER A 303 -19.34 4.45 -11.21
C SER A 303 -19.30 5.09 -12.60
N ILE A 304 -18.84 6.35 -12.67
CA ILE A 304 -18.66 7.10 -13.91
C ILE A 304 -17.59 6.44 -14.80
N PHE A 305 -16.70 5.66 -14.19
CA PHE A 305 -15.60 4.94 -14.84
C PHE A 305 -15.95 3.49 -15.21
N GLY A 306 -17.11 3.00 -14.78
CA GLY A 306 -17.59 1.67 -15.16
C GLY A 306 -17.93 1.65 -16.64
N ASP A 307 -17.12 0.96 -17.44
CA ASP A 307 -17.31 0.90 -18.88
C ASP A 307 -18.59 0.12 -19.19
N ARG A 308 -19.67 0.81 -19.62
CA ARG A 308 -20.96 0.19 -20.02
C ARG A 308 -20.83 -0.82 -21.19
N ARG A 309 -19.62 -1.00 -21.73
CA ARG A 309 -19.30 -1.80 -22.92
C ARG A 309 -19.00 -3.27 -22.59
N GLU A 310 -18.83 -3.63 -21.33
CA GLU A 310 -18.60 -5.03 -20.94
C GLU A 310 -19.89 -5.80 -20.63
N GLN A 311 -19.84 -7.08 -20.93
CA GLN A 311 -20.89 -8.09 -21.09
C GLN A 311 -22.11 -7.99 -20.15
N PRO A 312 -23.33 -8.33 -20.64
CA PRO A 312 -24.50 -8.48 -19.77
C PRO A 312 -24.26 -9.61 -18.76
N GLY A 313 -24.01 -9.25 -17.50
CA GLY A 313 -23.80 -10.20 -16.40
C GLY A 313 -22.55 -9.96 -15.54
N ALA A 314 -21.72 -8.96 -15.83
CA ALA A 314 -20.66 -8.53 -14.91
C ALA A 314 -21.23 -7.55 -13.87
N ASP A 315 -20.93 -7.80 -12.59
CA ASP A 315 -21.25 -6.89 -11.48
C ASP A 315 -20.44 -5.60 -11.68
N LEU A 316 -21.05 -4.58 -12.28
CA LEU A 316 -20.43 -3.26 -12.45
C LEU A 316 -20.11 -2.65 -11.08
N PRO A 317 -18.95 -1.99 -10.92
CA PRO A 317 -18.61 -1.34 -9.66
C PRO A 317 -19.63 -0.24 -9.35
N GLU A 318 -20.16 -0.29 -8.13
CA GLU A 318 -21.05 0.74 -7.61
C GLU A 318 -20.31 2.08 -7.50
N SER A 319 -21.07 3.18 -7.58
CA SER A 319 -20.49 4.50 -7.34
C SER A 319 -20.01 4.64 -5.89
N PRO A 320 -18.79 5.16 -5.63
CA PRO A 320 -18.29 5.34 -4.27
C PRO A 320 -19.12 6.33 -3.44
N LEU A 321 -19.76 7.31 -4.08
CA LEU A 321 -20.72 8.21 -3.44
C LEU A 321 -21.93 7.44 -2.88
N TRP A 322 -22.42 6.46 -3.64
CA TRP A 322 -23.52 5.59 -3.22
C TRP A 322 -23.10 4.66 -2.08
N VAL A 323 -21.90 4.08 -2.16
CA VAL A 323 -21.36 3.22 -1.10
C VAL A 323 -21.27 3.99 0.23
N ILE A 324 -20.79 5.23 0.22
CA ILE A 324 -20.74 6.09 1.42
C ILE A 324 -22.14 6.36 1.99
N LEU A 325 -23.13 6.67 1.15
CA LEU A 325 -24.52 6.88 1.59
C LEU A 325 -25.10 5.61 2.24
N LYS A 326 -24.85 4.43 1.66
CA LYS A 326 -25.26 3.16 2.25
C LYS A 326 -24.57 2.91 3.60
N ILE A 327 -23.26 3.18 3.71
CA ILE A 327 -22.52 3.03 4.98
C ILE A 327 -23.12 3.93 6.06
N PHE A 328 -23.44 5.18 5.72
CA PHE A 328 -24.05 6.12 6.64
C PHE A 328 -25.43 5.63 7.12
N ALA A 329 -26.28 5.17 6.19
CA ALA A 329 -27.58 4.60 6.54
C ALA A 329 -27.42 3.41 7.50
N VAL A 330 -26.58 2.43 7.16
CA VAL A 330 -26.35 1.24 8.01
C VAL A 330 -25.76 1.61 9.38
N ALA A 331 -24.87 2.59 9.45
CA ALA A 331 -24.28 3.06 10.70
C ALA A 331 -25.32 3.61 11.68
N LYS A 332 -26.31 4.35 11.19
CA LYS A 332 -27.38 4.89 12.05
C LYS A 332 -28.32 3.81 12.60
N TYR A 333 -28.50 2.70 11.88
CA TYR A 333 -29.24 1.53 12.35
C TYR A 333 -28.37 0.50 13.09
N ASN A 334 -27.15 0.88 13.53
CA ASN A 334 -26.21 0.02 14.25
C ASN A 334 -25.95 -1.34 13.56
N GLY A 335 -25.85 -1.35 12.22
CA GLY A 335 -25.56 -2.56 11.45
C GLY A 335 -26.76 -3.48 11.17
N LYS A 336 -27.98 -3.11 11.57
CA LYS A 336 -29.20 -3.92 11.36
C LYS A 336 -30.25 -3.18 10.53
N HIS A 337 -29.88 -2.81 9.30
CA HIS A 337 -30.87 -2.28 8.36
C HIS A 337 -31.73 -3.42 7.79
N PRO A 338 -33.06 -3.27 7.67
CA PRO A 338 -33.94 -4.35 7.16
C PRO A 338 -33.68 -4.70 5.69
N GLU A 339 -33.23 -3.74 4.88
CA GLU A 339 -33.11 -3.89 3.42
C GLU A 339 -31.68 -3.77 2.88
N ILE A 340 -30.74 -3.24 3.67
CA ILE A 340 -29.35 -3.00 3.25
C ILE A 340 -28.50 -4.05 3.97
N GLN A 341 -27.89 -4.95 3.21
CA GLN A 341 -26.94 -5.91 3.76
C GLN A 341 -25.69 -5.17 4.27
N PRO A 342 -24.97 -5.71 5.27
CA PRO A 342 -23.69 -5.17 5.69
C PRO A 342 -22.75 -5.02 4.49
N ILE A 343 -22.13 -3.85 4.39
CA ILE A 343 -21.31 -3.50 3.23
C ILE A 343 -19.93 -4.13 3.44
N CYS A 344 -19.46 -4.86 2.43
CA CYS A 344 -18.19 -5.57 2.48
C CYS A 344 -17.08 -4.66 1.96
N VAL A 345 -16.30 -4.11 2.88
CA VAL A 345 -15.21 -3.18 2.55
C VAL A 345 -13.87 -3.92 2.70
N PRO A 346 -12.93 -3.85 1.73
CA PRO A 346 -12.87 -2.89 0.63
C PRO A 346 -13.43 -3.35 -0.72
N ARG A 347 -14.18 -4.48 -0.83
CA ARG A 347 -14.74 -4.96 -2.11
C ARG A 347 -15.49 -3.86 -2.88
N ASP A 348 -16.32 -3.10 -2.18
CA ASP A 348 -17.17 -2.08 -2.79
C ASP A 348 -16.43 -0.73 -2.99
N ILE A 349 -15.16 -0.63 -2.56
CA ILE A 349 -14.30 0.56 -2.64
C ILE A 349 -12.99 0.23 -3.37
N MET A 350 -13.02 -0.72 -4.30
CA MET A 350 -11.83 -1.10 -5.06
C MET A 350 -11.42 -0.01 -6.07
N PRO A 351 -10.16 0.02 -6.55
CA PRO A 351 -9.66 1.07 -7.45
C PRO A 351 -10.48 1.25 -8.73
N GLU A 352 -11.13 0.21 -9.22
CA GLU A 352 -11.99 0.23 -10.41
C GLU A 352 -13.22 1.14 -10.23
N ALA A 353 -13.63 1.41 -8.98
CA ALA A 353 -14.71 2.34 -8.70
C ALA A 353 -14.30 3.82 -8.88
N PHE A 354 -13.00 4.12 -8.85
CA PHE A 354 -12.46 5.48 -8.82
C PHE A 354 -11.67 5.88 -10.06
N SER A 355 -11.20 4.92 -10.85
CA SER A 355 -10.40 5.17 -12.05
C SER A 355 -10.77 4.20 -13.16
N ALA A 356 -10.83 4.70 -14.40
CA ALA A 356 -11.06 3.87 -15.59
C ALA A 356 -9.96 2.83 -15.82
N GLN A 357 -8.74 3.09 -15.35
CA GLN A 357 -7.62 2.15 -15.46
C GLN A 357 -7.61 1.14 -14.30
N GLY A 358 -8.21 1.47 -13.14
CA GLY A 358 -8.20 0.62 -11.94
C GLY A 358 -6.81 0.37 -11.34
N LEU A 359 -5.81 1.20 -11.69
CA LEU A 359 -4.41 1.02 -11.29
C LEU A 359 -3.97 1.92 -10.12
N HIS A 360 -4.86 2.76 -9.59
CA HIS A 360 -4.54 3.70 -8.51
C HIS A 360 -5.19 3.27 -7.22
N SER A 361 -4.42 2.67 -6.31
CA SER A 361 -4.95 2.13 -5.06
C SER A 361 -4.92 3.12 -3.89
N ARG A 362 -4.30 4.30 -4.05
CA ARG A 362 -4.24 5.35 -3.01
C ARG A 362 -5.58 5.71 -2.40
N LEU A 363 -6.53 6.15 -3.24
CA LEU A 363 -7.81 6.68 -2.78
C LEU A 363 -8.62 5.60 -2.05
N SER A 364 -8.72 4.42 -2.65
CA SER A 364 -9.33 3.24 -2.04
C SER A 364 -8.69 2.92 -0.68
N PHE A 365 -7.36 2.98 -0.59
CA PHE A 365 -6.62 2.72 0.65
C PHE A 365 -6.93 3.77 1.73
N GLN A 366 -6.85 5.05 1.39
CA GLN A 366 -7.11 6.14 2.33
C GLN A 366 -8.55 6.12 2.83
N LEU A 367 -9.50 5.97 1.90
CA LEU A 367 -10.93 5.95 2.18
C LEU A 367 -11.31 4.76 3.05
N PHE A 368 -10.77 3.56 2.77
CA PHE A 368 -10.97 2.37 3.59
C PHE A 368 -10.61 2.62 5.06
N HIS A 369 -9.43 3.18 5.32
CA HIS A 369 -8.96 3.41 6.69
C HIS A 369 -9.75 4.51 7.41
N HIS A 370 -10.13 5.58 6.70
CA HIS A 370 -10.93 6.67 7.25
C HIS A 370 -12.36 6.21 7.57
N ILE A 371 -13.00 5.50 6.64
CA ILE A 371 -14.33 4.93 6.84
C ILE A 371 -14.30 3.89 7.96
N CYS A 372 -13.32 2.98 7.99
CA CYS A 372 -13.19 2.02 9.09
C CYS A 372 -13.09 2.73 10.44
N LYS A 373 -12.37 3.85 10.52
CA LYS A 373 -12.22 4.56 11.79
C LYS A 373 -13.54 5.12 12.32
N VAL A 374 -14.38 5.62 11.42
CA VAL A 374 -15.66 6.24 11.77
C VAL A 374 -16.77 5.20 11.90
N ALA A 375 -16.94 4.34 10.90
CA ALA A 375 -18.06 3.42 10.78
C ALA A 375 -17.91 2.12 11.61
N ARG A 376 -16.69 1.73 12.04
CA ARG A 376 -16.52 0.62 13.01
C ARG A 376 -17.19 0.91 14.35
N GLN A 377 -17.37 2.18 14.72
CA GLN A 377 -18.08 2.55 15.94
C GLN A 377 -19.55 2.10 15.93
N TYR A 378 -20.10 1.89 14.73
CA TYR A 378 -21.51 1.63 14.49
C TYR A 378 -21.78 0.21 13.96
N ASN A 379 -20.78 -0.68 13.95
CA ASN A 379 -20.86 -2.05 13.39
C ASN A 379 -21.43 -2.10 11.97
N ALA A 380 -21.20 -1.07 11.16
CA ALA A 380 -21.83 -0.91 9.85
C ALA A 380 -21.14 -1.68 8.71
N LEU A 381 -19.98 -2.27 8.98
CA LEU A 381 -19.05 -2.78 7.98
C LEU A 381 -18.71 -4.25 8.25
N GLU A 382 -18.72 -5.05 7.20
CA GLU A 382 -18.01 -6.32 7.13
C GLU A 382 -16.65 -6.07 6.49
N ILE A 383 -15.57 -6.43 7.16
CA ILE A 383 -14.21 -6.13 6.71
C ILE A 383 -13.60 -7.39 6.12
N ASP A 384 -13.32 -7.35 4.82
CA ASP A 384 -12.54 -8.37 4.15
C ASP A 384 -11.05 -8.07 4.36
N GLU A 385 -10.47 -8.67 5.40
CA GLU A 385 -9.07 -8.51 5.78
C GLU A 385 -8.10 -8.88 4.65
N HIS A 386 -8.42 -9.91 3.85
CA HIS A 386 -7.55 -10.36 2.77
C HIS A 386 -7.50 -9.33 1.64
N ARG A 387 -8.65 -8.79 1.23
CA ARG A 387 -8.70 -7.73 0.22
C ARG A 387 -8.09 -6.43 0.74
N ALA A 388 -8.23 -6.12 2.02
CA ALA A 388 -7.55 -4.98 2.64
C ALA A 388 -6.02 -5.12 2.60
N ASP A 389 -5.50 -6.32 2.91
CA ASP A 389 -4.07 -6.59 2.81
C ASP A 389 -3.58 -6.51 1.35
N GLN A 390 -4.35 -7.04 0.39
CA GLN A 390 -4.04 -6.91 -1.04
C GLN A 390 -3.98 -5.45 -1.49
N LEU A 391 -4.94 -4.62 -1.07
CA LEU A 391 -4.96 -3.20 -1.36
C LEU A 391 -3.72 -2.49 -0.81
N ALA A 392 -3.34 -2.78 0.44
CA ALA A 392 -2.13 -2.22 1.06
C ALA A 392 -0.85 -2.66 0.35
N LEU A 393 -0.78 -3.92 -0.08
CA LEU A 393 0.34 -4.42 -0.89
C LEU A 393 0.40 -3.68 -2.22
N ASN A 394 -0.68 -3.67 -3.00
CA ASN A 394 -0.74 -2.99 -4.31
C ASN A 394 -0.29 -1.53 -4.18
N TYR A 395 -0.77 -0.86 -3.13
CA TYR A 395 -0.42 0.53 -2.89
C TYR A 395 1.06 0.73 -2.55
N ALA A 396 1.62 -0.14 -1.70
CA ALA A 396 3.04 -0.12 -1.41
C ALA A 396 3.90 -0.42 -2.65
N TRP A 397 3.43 -1.28 -3.55
CA TRP A 397 4.09 -1.59 -4.82
C TRP A 397 4.06 -0.40 -5.80
N GLU A 398 2.94 0.33 -5.87
CA GLU A 398 2.81 1.57 -6.66
C GLU A 398 3.84 2.62 -6.20
N LEU A 399 3.91 2.89 -4.89
CA LEU A 399 4.89 3.82 -4.31
C LEU A 399 6.34 3.37 -4.52
N ALA A 400 6.60 2.07 -4.37
CA ALA A 400 7.90 1.46 -4.62
C ALA A 400 8.35 1.68 -6.07
N ALA A 401 7.45 1.52 -7.04
CA ALA A 401 7.73 1.76 -8.46
C ALA A 401 8.05 3.23 -8.77
N SER A 402 7.45 4.16 -8.01
CA SER A 402 7.76 5.59 -8.05
C SER A 402 9.02 6.00 -7.28
N GLU A 403 9.79 5.03 -6.79
CA GLU A 403 11.04 5.21 -6.03
C GLU A 403 10.83 5.84 -4.63
N GLU A 404 9.62 5.73 -4.08
CA GLU A 404 9.22 6.33 -2.81
C GLU A 404 9.11 5.28 -1.69
N TYR A 405 10.25 4.89 -1.13
CA TYR A 405 10.30 3.75 -0.22
C TYR A 405 9.84 4.06 1.20
N GLY A 406 10.07 5.29 1.67
CA GLY A 406 9.62 5.72 3.00
C GLY A 406 8.10 5.66 3.15
N PRO A 407 7.34 6.22 2.19
CA PRO A 407 5.88 6.07 2.11
C PRO A 407 5.43 4.61 1.89
N ALA A 408 6.10 3.85 1.01
CA ALA A 408 5.75 2.45 0.78
C ALA A 408 5.85 1.59 2.06
N LEU A 409 6.93 1.76 2.84
CA LEU A 409 7.12 1.09 4.12
C LEU A 409 6.03 1.49 5.14
N PHE A 410 5.58 2.74 5.12
CA PHE A 410 4.48 3.21 5.97
C PHE A 410 3.17 2.50 5.64
N VAL A 411 2.84 2.35 4.35
CA VAL A 411 1.63 1.65 3.89
C VAL A 411 1.65 0.18 4.32
N LEU A 412 2.79 -0.50 4.20
CA LEU A 412 2.94 -1.89 4.66
C LEU A 412 2.64 -2.06 6.15
N LEU A 413 2.78 -1.02 6.98
CA LEU A 413 2.44 -1.10 8.41
C LEU A 413 0.95 -1.37 8.68
N TYR A 414 0.07 -1.14 7.68
CA TYR A 414 -1.37 -1.37 7.78
C TYR A 414 -1.78 -2.83 7.51
N LEU A 415 -0.85 -3.71 7.14
CA LEU A 415 -1.14 -5.14 6.98
C LEU A 415 -1.64 -5.75 8.29
N ASN A 416 -2.70 -6.54 8.21
CA ASN A 416 -3.37 -7.10 9.39
C ASN A 416 -2.49 -8.15 10.10
N ARG A 417 -1.88 -9.07 9.33
CA ARG A 417 -1.06 -10.17 9.86
C ARG A 417 0.38 -9.75 10.11
N ALA A 418 0.87 -9.98 11.33
CA ALA A 418 2.25 -9.63 11.72
C ALA A 418 3.32 -10.35 10.88
N VAL A 419 3.10 -11.63 10.54
CA VAL A 419 4.04 -12.44 9.74
C VAL A 419 4.18 -11.89 8.32
N ASP A 420 3.06 -11.54 7.69
CA ASP A 420 3.06 -11.01 6.33
C ASP A 420 3.63 -9.59 6.32
N ARG A 421 3.33 -8.79 7.35
CA ARG A 421 3.92 -7.47 7.56
C ARG A 421 5.45 -7.52 7.69
N GLU A 422 5.97 -8.39 8.55
CA GLU A 422 7.41 -8.59 8.71
C GLU A 422 8.06 -9.02 7.40
N ARG A 423 7.46 -9.98 6.69
CA ARG A 423 7.97 -10.46 5.40
C ARG A 423 8.03 -9.32 4.38
N SER A 424 6.92 -8.64 4.15
CA SER A 424 6.83 -7.59 3.13
C SER A 424 7.75 -6.40 3.43
N ILE A 425 7.89 -6.00 4.71
CA ILE A 425 8.83 -4.93 5.10
C ILE A 425 10.27 -5.36 4.83
N LYS A 426 10.65 -6.60 5.19
CA LYS A 426 12.01 -7.11 4.94
C LYS A 426 12.31 -7.21 3.45
N GLU A 427 11.38 -7.74 2.67
CA GLU A 427 11.51 -7.84 1.21
C GLU A 427 11.68 -6.45 0.58
N MET A 428 10.87 -5.47 0.99
CA MET A 428 10.96 -4.10 0.51
C MET A 428 12.29 -3.43 0.89
N LEU A 429 12.75 -3.61 2.14
CA LEU A 429 14.07 -3.12 2.56
C LEU A 429 15.22 -3.74 1.75
N CYS A 430 15.13 -5.03 1.42
CA CYS A 430 16.12 -5.72 0.60
C CYS A 430 16.14 -5.22 -0.85
N GLN A 431 14.99 -4.89 -1.42
CA GLN A 431 14.90 -4.32 -2.78
C GLN A 431 15.57 -2.94 -2.86
N PHE A 432 15.48 -2.14 -1.78
CA PHE A 432 16.02 -0.78 -1.74
C PHE A 432 17.31 -0.65 -0.93
N ALA A 433 18.00 -1.77 -0.73
CA ALA A 433 19.17 -1.81 0.15
C ALA A 433 20.32 -0.88 -0.28
N GLU A 434 20.43 -0.59 -1.58
CA GLU A 434 21.40 0.38 -2.13
C GLU A 434 21.13 1.81 -1.65
N LEU A 435 19.85 2.20 -1.57
CA LEU A 435 19.41 3.56 -1.25
C LEU A 435 19.23 3.78 0.26
N LEU A 436 19.47 2.74 1.07
CA LEU A 436 19.36 2.84 2.53
C LEU A 436 20.51 3.68 3.11
N PRO A 437 20.20 4.79 3.82
CA PRO A 437 21.20 5.71 4.33
C PRO A 437 22.07 5.07 5.42
N ALA A 438 23.35 5.43 5.48
CA ALA A 438 24.18 5.14 6.66
C ALA A 438 23.61 5.84 7.91
N PRO A 439 23.78 5.27 9.12
CA PRO A 439 23.31 5.89 10.36
C PRO A 439 23.97 7.24 10.63
N VAL A 440 25.23 7.41 10.18
CA VAL A 440 26.03 8.62 10.31
C VAL A 440 26.53 8.97 8.91
N LEU A 441 26.28 10.20 8.48
CA LEU A 441 26.81 10.76 7.25
C LEU A 441 28.28 11.18 7.46
N GLU A 442 29.00 11.46 6.38
CA GLU A 442 30.41 11.89 6.43
C GLU A 442 30.62 13.14 7.32
N ASP A 443 29.58 13.96 7.49
CA ASP A 443 29.55 15.17 8.33
C ASP A 443 29.22 14.91 9.81
N GLU A 444 29.30 13.67 10.30
CA GLU A 444 28.91 13.24 11.66
C GLU A 444 27.43 13.46 12.05
N THR A 445 26.61 13.94 11.11
CA THR A 445 25.17 14.12 11.32
C THR A 445 24.39 12.83 11.06
N THR A 446 23.36 12.58 11.86
CA THR A 446 22.45 11.43 11.64
C THR A 446 21.56 11.71 10.43
N SER A 447 21.53 10.78 9.47
CA SER A 447 20.67 10.89 8.28
C SER A 447 19.19 11.10 8.67
N VAL A 448 18.53 12.05 8.02
CA VAL A 448 17.09 12.33 8.19
C VAL A 448 16.27 11.08 7.87
N MET A 449 16.63 10.37 6.79
CA MET A 449 15.96 9.13 6.40
C MET A 449 16.21 7.99 7.42
N TRP A 450 17.39 7.93 8.05
CA TRP A 450 17.62 6.96 9.12
C TRP A 450 16.73 7.23 10.34
N LYS A 451 16.58 8.52 10.73
CA LYS A 451 15.65 8.93 11.79
C LYS A 451 14.22 8.61 11.42
N TYR A 452 13.81 8.88 10.19
CA TYR A 452 12.48 8.54 9.68
C TYR A 452 12.17 7.04 9.85
N LEU A 453 13.07 6.15 9.40
CA LEU A 453 12.86 4.70 9.49
C LEU A 453 12.84 4.19 10.94
N THR A 454 13.72 4.69 11.80
CA THR A 454 13.91 4.14 13.15
C THR A 454 13.07 4.82 14.23
N GLN A 455 12.84 6.13 14.13
CA GLN A 455 12.12 6.91 15.14
C GLN A 455 10.65 7.09 14.76
N GLU A 456 10.36 7.44 13.50
CA GLU A 456 8.98 7.67 13.05
C GLU A 456 8.28 6.35 12.73
N LEU A 457 8.83 5.53 11.84
CA LEU A 457 8.25 4.22 11.48
C LEU A 457 8.51 3.12 12.52
N ARG A 458 9.40 3.37 13.49
CA ARG A 458 9.78 2.43 14.56
C ARG A 458 10.24 1.06 14.03
N LEU A 459 10.91 1.03 12.88
CA LEU A 459 11.44 -0.20 12.31
C LEU A 459 12.62 -0.72 13.17
N PRO A 460 12.69 -2.03 13.43
CA PRO A 460 13.83 -2.62 14.10
C PRO A 460 15.13 -2.38 13.33
N THR A 461 16.12 -1.77 13.98
CA THR A 461 17.45 -1.55 13.38
C THR A 461 18.10 -2.82 12.81
N PRO A 462 17.92 -4.03 13.38
CA PRO A 462 18.50 -5.23 12.80
C PRO A 462 18.02 -5.54 11.38
N TRP A 463 16.78 -5.18 11.02
CA TRP A 463 16.23 -5.46 9.69
C TRP A 463 16.88 -4.60 8.62
N ILE A 464 17.10 -3.31 8.92
CA ILE A 464 17.77 -2.37 8.02
C ILE A 464 19.22 -2.83 7.77
N TRP A 465 19.92 -3.26 8.82
CA TRP A 465 21.28 -3.78 8.70
C TRP A 465 21.35 -5.13 7.97
N ALA A 466 20.36 -6.00 8.15
CA ALA A 466 20.28 -7.27 7.43
C ALA A 466 20.13 -7.05 5.92
N ALA A 467 19.27 -6.12 5.51
CA ALA A 467 19.11 -5.75 4.09
C ALA A 467 20.42 -5.22 3.49
N LYS A 468 21.14 -4.35 4.22
CA LYS A 468 22.46 -3.85 3.80
C LYS A 468 23.52 -4.94 3.69
N ALA A 469 23.51 -5.90 4.60
CA ALA A 469 24.42 -7.04 4.53
C ALA A 469 24.19 -7.87 3.26
N LEU A 470 22.92 -8.14 2.91
CA LEU A 470 22.56 -8.85 1.68
C LEU A 470 23.01 -8.09 0.43
N PHE A 471 22.86 -6.76 0.42
CA PHE A 471 23.35 -5.93 -0.68
C PHE A 471 24.87 -5.95 -0.79
N ALA A 472 25.59 -5.82 0.33
CA ALA A 472 27.05 -5.91 0.36
C ALA A 472 27.55 -7.26 -0.18
N ARG A 473 26.84 -8.35 0.15
CA ARG A 473 27.09 -9.69 -0.43
C ARG A 473 26.89 -9.69 -1.94
N SER A 474 25.80 -9.11 -2.46
CA SER A 474 25.57 -9.04 -3.91
C SER A 474 26.57 -8.14 -4.65
N ALA A 475 27.05 -7.07 -4.00
CA ALA A 475 28.05 -6.17 -4.55
C ALA A 475 29.49 -6.71 -4.42
N GLY A 476 29.69 -7.82 -3.70
CA GLY A 476 31.00 -8.41 -3.45
C GLY A 476 31.86 -7.67 -2.43
N VAL A 477 31.30 -6.71 -1.68
CA VAL A 477 32.02 -5.92 -0.66
C VAL A 477 31.96 -6.65 0.69
N THR A 478 32.80 -7.66 0.81
CA THR A 478 32.85 -8.57 1.96
C THR A 478 33.19 -7.94 3.33
N PRO A 479 34.07 -6.91 3.48
CA PRO A 479 34.36 -6.37 4.81
C PRO A 479 33.19 -5.54 5.39
N THR A 480 32.43 -4.85 4.54
CA THR A 480 31.23 -4.12 4.96
C THR A 480 30.06 -5.06 5.27
N GLU A 481 29.97 -6.20 4.57
CA GLU A 481 29.02 -7.29 4.88
C GLU A 481 29.16 -7.74 6.34
N VAL A 482 30.37 -8.05 6.80
CA VAL A 482 30.62 -8.49 8.20
C VAL A 482 30.18 -7.42 9.19
N GLY A 483 30.56 -6.16 8.97
CA GLY A 483 30.13 -5.05 9.83
C GLY A 483 28.60 -4.90 9.90
N CYS A 484 27.92 -5.04 8.76
CA CYS A 484 26.46 -5.00 8.69
C CYS A 484 25.80 -6.20 9.39
N LEU A 485 26.31 -7.42 9.21
CA LEU A 485 25.78 -8.64 9.86
C LEU A 485 25.90 -8.58 11.39
N LEU A 486 26.98 -8.01 11.91
CA LEU A 486 27.17 -7.79 13.35
C LEU A 486 26.14 -6.80 13.91
N ASN A 487 25.90 -5.70 13.19
CA ASN A 487 24.86 -4.73 13.56
C ASN A 487 23.44 -5.33 13.44
N ALA A 488 23.24 -6.25 12.50
CA ALA A 488 22.02 -7.02 12.31
C ALA A 488 21.80 -8.13 13.37
N ARG A 489 22.75 -8.32 14.31
CA ARG A 489 22.75 -9.40 15.32
C ARG A 489 22.83 -10.82 14.75
N HIS A 490 23.26 -10.98 13.50
CA HIS A 490 23.47 -12.28 12.85
C HIS A 490 24.93 -12.74 13.08
N TRP A 491 25.27 -13.05 14.32
CA TRP A 491 26.65 -13.31 14.75
C TRP A 491 27.27 -14.55 14.11
N ASP A 492 26.49 -15.62 13.93
CA ASP A 492 26.98 -16.88 13.36
C ASP A 492 27.30 -16.71 11.86
N GLU A 493 26.46 -16.01 11.10
CA GLU A 493 26.71 -15.72 9.68
C GLU A 493 27.85 -14.71 9.49
N ALA A 494 27.94 -13.70 10.36
CA ALA A 494 29.09 -12.78 10.38
C ALA A 494 30.40 -13.52 10.65
N HIS A 495 30.38 -14.51 11.54
CA HIS A 495 31.55 -15.31 11.87
C HIS A 495 31.99 -16.18 10.69
N ASP A 496 31.06 -16.88 10.05
CA ASP A 496 31.35 -17.76 8.91
C ASP A 496 31.89 -16.97 7.71
N THR A 497 31.28 -15.84 7.38
CA THR A 497 31.74 -14.96 6.28
C THR A 497 33.11 -14.35 6.58
N PHE A 498 33.35 -13.95 7.84
CA PHE A 498 34.64 -13.44 8.27
C PHE A 498 35.75 -14.50 8.15
N CYS A 499 35.55 -15.70 8.68
CA CYS A 499 36.58 -16.74 8.71
C CYS A 499 36.86 -17.34 7.32
N ARG A 500 35.83 -17.47 6.46
CA ARG A 500 35.98 -18.10 5.14
C ARG A 500 36.51 -17.19 4.05
N VAL A 501 36.18 -15.90 4.11
CA VAL A 501 36.43 -14.97 2.98
C VAL A 501 37.24 -13.76 3.42
N VAL A 502 36.79 -13.02 4.44
CA VAL A 502 37.39 -11.72 4.79
C VAL A 502 38.77 -11.88 5.43
N ALA A 503 38.88 -12.67 6.49
CA ALA A 503 40.13 -12.85 7.22
C ALA A 503 41.23 -13.50 6.36
N PRO A 504 40.94 -14.52 5.52
CA PRO A 504 41.92 -15.05 4.59
C PRO A 504 42.46 -14.01 3.59
N ARG A 505 41.58 -13.21 2.97
CA ARG A 505 41.99 -12.16 2.01
C ARG A 505 42.88 -11.12 2.66
N LEU A 506 42.47 -10.58 3.81
CA LEU A 506 43.25 -9.57 4.54
C LEU A 506 44.62 -10.08 4.98
N VAL A 507 44.73 -11.35 5.38
CA VAL A 507 46.03 -11.97 5.73
C VAL A 507 46.94 -12.12 4.50
N ILE A 508 46.39 -12.47 3.33
CA ILE A 508 47.14 -12.58 2.08
C ILE A 508 47.64 -11.20 1.62
N GLU A 509 46.78 -10.19 1.71
CA GLU A 509 47.08 -8.79 1.37
C GLU A 509 47.99 -8.12 2.41
N ARG A 510 48.13 -8.72 3.60
CA ARG A 510 48.88 -8.21 4.76
C ARG A 510 48.33 -6.91 5.34
N ASP A 511 47.06 -6.64 5.12
CA ASP A 511 46.35 -5.53 5.75
C ASP A 511 45.86 -5.94 7.14
N TYR A 512 46.73 -5.75 8.12
CA TYR A 512 46.46 -6.10 9.51
C TYR A 512 45.62 -5.05 10.23
N ASP A 513 45.57 -3.82 9.73
CA ASP A 513 44.89 -2.71 10.39
C ASP A 513 43.38 -2.81 10.21
N THR A 514 42.91 -3.15 9.01
CA THR A 514 41.48 -3.45 8.77
C THR A 514 41.03 -4.73 9.48
N LEU A 515 41.90 -5.74 9.56
CA LEU A 515 41.63 -6.97 10.32
C LEU A 515 41.42 -6.68 11.82
N LYS A 516 42.21 -5.78 12.41
CA LYS A 516 42.02 -5.32 13.79
C LYS A 516 40.70 -4.59 13.98
N LEU A 517 40.40 -3.64 13.10
CA LEU A 517 39.14 -2.89 13.16
C LEU A 517 37.93 -3.83 13.16
N LEU A 518 37.91 -4.82 12.26
CA LEU A 518 36.82 -5.79 12.22
C LEU A 518 36.74 -6.66 13.48
N LEU A 519 37.88 -7.12 14.01
CA LEU A 519 37.92 -7.91 15.24
C LEU A 519 37.52 -7.10 16.49
N ASP A 520 37.82 -5.80 16.52
CA ASP A 520 37.36 -4.91 17.58
C ASP A 520 35.83 -4.75 17.55
N VAL A 521 35.20 -4.77 16.36
CA VAL A 521 33.73 -4.75 16.21
C VAL A 521 33.07 -6.01 16.76
N PHE A 522 33.74 -7.18 16.71
CA PHE A 522 33.27 -8.40 17.39
C PHE A 522 33.32 -8.30 18.94
N GLY A 523 34.03 -7.31 19.47
CA GLY A 523 34.10 -6.99 20.90
C GLY A 523 35.03 -7.89 21.71
N LYS A 524 35.08 -7.65 23.03
CA LYS A 524 36.06 -8.29 23.94
C LYS A 524 35.73 -9.75 24.31
N THR A 525 34.47 -10.19 24.19
CA THR A 525 34.02 -11.55 24.55
C THR A 525 33.07 -12.18 23.51
N PRO A 526 33.52 -12.43 22.27
CA PRO A 526 32.71 -13.07 21.22
C PRO A 526 32.37 -14.54 21.53
N GLU A 527 33.15 -15.19 22.40
CA GLU A 527 33.02 -16.60 22.81
C GLU A 527 31.67 -16.95 23.48
N ARG A 528 30.95 -15.96 24.02
CA ARG A 528 29.61 -16.16 24.61
C ARG A 528 28.47 -16.12 23.59
N ARG A 529 28.72 -15.50 22.42
CA ARG A 529 27.68 -15.24 21.42
C ARG A 529 27.81 -16.14 20.19
N ILE A 530 29.02 -16.57 19.88
CA ILE A 530 29.35 -17.32 18.66
C ILE A 530 29.83 -18.72 19.03
N ARG A 531 29.21 -19.74 18.42
CA ARG A 531 29.66 -21.13 18.59
C ARG A 531 30.93 -21.36 17.76
N GLY A 532 31.96 -21.94 18.36
CA GLY A 532 33.20 -22.29 17.64
C GLY A 532 34.22 -21.16 17.50
N TRP A 533 33.94 -19.95 18.00
CA TRP A 533 34.88 -18.82 18.00
C TRP A 533 36.33 -19.18 18.39
N PRO A 534 36.61 -19.91 19.48
CA PRO A 534 38.00 -20.18 19.88
C PRO A 534 38.79 -21.05 18.88
N GLN A 535 38.12 -21.75 17.97
CA GLN A 535 38.77 -22.62 16.99
C GLN A 535 39.14 -21.86 15.70
N GLU A 536 38.32 -20.89 15.28
CA GLU A 536 38.46 -20.20 14.00
C GLU A 536 38.76 -18.70 14.22
N GLY A 537 37.81 -17.92 14.73
CA GLY A 537 37.97 -16.47 14.92
C GLY A 537 39.06 -16.11 15.95
N GLY A 538 39.23 -16.96 16.96
CA GLY A 538 40.31 -16.86 17.95
C GLY A 538 41.69 -17.03 17.34
N LEU A 539 41.84 -17.81 16.25
CA LEU A 539 43.13 -17.99 15.56
C LEU A 539 43.61 -16.67 14.95
N TYR A 540 42.72 -15.91 14.32
CA TYR A 540 43.06 -14.61 13.74
C TYR A 540 43.36 -13.56 14.81
N ARG A 541 42.63 -13.57 15.94
CA ARG A 541 42.90 -12.69 17.09
C ARG A 541 44.26 -12.98 17.71
N ASP A 542 44.57 -14.26 17.93
CA ASP A 542 45.84 -14.71 18.48
C ASP A 542 47.00 -14.42 17.52
N PHE A 543 46.75 -14.55 16.21
CA PHE A 543 47.72 -14.20 15.17
C PHE A 543 48.07 -12.71 15.20
N LEU A 544 47.08 -11.82 15.23
CA LEU A 544 47.31 -10.38 15.31
C LEU A 544 48.03 -9.96 16.59
N ALA A 545 47.67 -10.53 17.74
CA ALA A 545 48.35 -10.27 19.00
C ALA A 545 49.85 -10.62 18.93
N LEU A 546 50.24 -11.60 18.11
CA LEU A 546 51.64 -11.96 17.88
C LEU A 546 52.30 -11.08 16.80
N VAL A 547 51.57 -10.62 15.78
CA VAL A 547 52.11 -9.71 14.74
C VAL A 547 52.44 -8.34 15.35
N ASP A 548 51.60 -7.84 16.26
CA ASP A 548 51.71 -6.49 16.84
C ASP A 548 52.82 -6.30 17.86
N VAL A 549 53.43 -7.37 18.36
CA VAL A 549 54.57 -7.30 19.28
C VAL A 549 55.87 -7.29 18.47
N PRO A 550 56.52 -6.13 18.26
CA PRO A 550 57.83 -6.08 17.63
C PRO A 550 58.87 -6.62 18.62
N GLY A 551 59.36 -7.84 18.37
CA GLY A 551 60.38 -8.44 19.22
C GLY A 551 60.68 -9.89 18.88
N ILE A 552 61.88 -10.34 19.27
CA ILE A 552 62.31 -11.74 19.11
C ILE A 552 61.55 -12.66 20.08
N ARG A 553 61.12 -12.13 21.23
CA ARG A 553 60.36 -12.85 22.26
C ARG A 553 58.88 -12.57 22.13
N LYS A 554 58.11 -13.59 21.77
CA LYS A 554 56.65 -13.51 21.73
C LYS A 554 56.04 -14.17 22.97
N ASP A 555 54.79 -13.82 23.27
CA ASP A 555 54.05 -14.44 24.38
C ASP A 555 53.85 -15.94 24.10
N GLN A 556 54.50 -16.77 24.91
CA GLN A 556 54.55 -18.23 24.70
C GLN A 556 53.20 -18.91 24.94
N ALA A 557 52.33 -18.34 25.77
CA ALA A 557 51.02 -18.92 26.03
C ALA A 557 50.11 -18.80 24.81
N VAL A 558 50.10 -17.62 24.16
CA VAL A 558 49.35 -17.35 22.93
C VAL A 558 49.92 -18.16 21.77
N LEU A 559 51.25 -18.25 21.68
CA LEU A 559 51.92 -18.98 20.61
C LEU A 559 51.67 -20.49 20.71
N LYS A 560 51.66 -21.09 21.91
CA LYS A 560 51.25 -22.50 22.11
C LYS A 560 49.80 -22.74 21.72
N ARG A 561 48.87 -21.87 22.14
CA ARG A 561 47.45 -21.97 21.78
C ARG A 561 47.26 -21.92 20.27
N LEU A 562 47.87 -20.93 19.62
CA LEU A 562 47.81 -20.75 18.17
C LEU A 562 48.42 -21.93 17.39
N THR A 563 49.53 -22.52 17.86
CA THR A 563 50.07 -23.73 17.22
C THR A 563 49.12 -24.91 17.32
N SER A 564 48.47 -25.10 18.47
CA SER A 564 47.50 -26.20 18.66
C SER A 564 46.24 -26.03 17.81
N THR A 565 45.74 -24.79 17.67
CA THR A 565 44.58 -24.50 16.82
C THR A 565 44.92 -24.59 15.34
N LEU A 566 46.10 -24.13 14.92
CA LEU A 566 46.57 -24.27 13.53
C LEU A 566 46.80 -25.72 13.11
N ILE A 567 47.34 -26.58 13.98
CA ILE A 567 47.50 -28.01 13.68
C ILE A 567 46.12 -28.65 13.51
N ASN A 568 45.18 -28.37 14.42
CA ASN A 568 43.81 -28.89 14.32
C ASN A 568 43.07 -28.36 13.08
N ALA A 569 43.25 -27.08 12.72
CA ALA A 569 42.68 -26.49 11.51
C ALA A 569 43.31 -27.07 10.24
N GLY A 570 44.64 -27.24 10.22
CA GLY A 570 45.37 -27.87 9.12
C GLY A 570 44.93 -29.31 8.86
N GLU A 571 44.77 -30.12 9.91
CA GLU A 571 44.26 -31.50 9.78
C GLU A 571 42.81 -31.57 9.28
N LYS A 572 41.96 -30.62 9.69
CA LYS A 572 40.58 -30.52 9.19
C LYS A 572 40.55 -30.17 7.70
N ILE A 573 41.45 -29.30 7.25
CA ILE A 573 41.51 -28.84 5.86
C ILE A 573 42.10 -29.88 4.93
N GLU A 574 43.10 -30.65 5.37
CA GLU A 574 43.64 -31.77 4.58
C GLU A 574 42.61 -32.89 4.39
N LYS A 575 41.71 -33.07 5.37
CA LYS A 575 40.61 -34.04 5.30
C LYS A 575 39.38 -33.52 4.54
N SER A 576 39.30 -32.21 4.29
CA SER A 576 38.13 -31.55 3.71
C SER A 576 38.40 -31.01 2.30
N THR A 577 37.72 -31.60 1.32
CA THR A 577 37.83 -31.18 -0.09
C THR A 577 37.11 -29.85 -0.37
N THR A 578 36.24 -29.39 0.53
CA THR A 578 35.28 -28.29 0.30
C THR A 578 35.72 -26.92 0.81
N VAL A 579 36.93 -26.81 1.38
CA VAL A 579 37.41 -25.54 1.96
C VAL A 579 37.85 -24.56 0.86
N PRO A 580 37.44 -23.27 0.93
CA PRO A 580 37.85 -22.22 -0.01
C PRO A 580 39.37 -22.17 -0.21
N PHE A 581 39.80 -21.90 -1.45
CA PHE A 581 41.23 -21.81 -1.79
C PHE A 581 41.93 -20.71 -0.99
N GLU A 582 41.27 -19.56 -0.81
CA GLU A 582 41.80 -18.40 -0.08
C GLU A 582 42.11 -18.75 1.38
N GLU A 583 41.22 -19.49 2.06
CA GLU A 583 41.43 -19.97 3.42
C GLU A 583 42.65 -20.90 3.54
N LYS A 584 42.84 -21.81 2.56
CA LYS A 584 44.01 -22.70 2.52
C LYS A 584 45.31 -21.94 2.36
N VAL A 585 45.32 -20.87 1.56
CA VAL A 585 46.50 -20.04 1.34
C VAL A 585 46.82 -19.22 2.57
N ALA A 586 45.81 -18.57 3.16
CA ALA A 586 45.99 -17.76 4.37
C ALA A 586 46.52 -18.59 5.54
N LEU A 587 46.00 -19.80 5.77
CA LEU A 587 46.50 -20.66 6.86
C LEU A 587 47.93 -21.16 6.62
N LYS A 588 48.31 -21.39 5.37
CA LYS A 588 49.71 -21.71 5.03
C LYS A 588 50.65 -20.52 5.24
N GLU A 589 50.18 -19.31 4.96
CA GLU A 589 50.93 -18.07 5.22
C GLU A 589 51.08 -17.81 6.73
N ILE A 590 50.01 -17.96 7.50
CA ILE A 590 50.04 -17.89 8.97
C ILE A 590 50.99 -18.97 9.51
N GLY A 591 50.87 -20.22 9.03
CA GLY A 591 51.74 -21.32 9.44
C GLY A 591 53.22 -21.05 9.15
N ARG A 592 53.53 -20.46 7.98
CA ARG A 592 54.90 -20.02 7.62
C ARG A 592 55.44 -18.95 8.57
N LEU A 593 54.66 -17.93 8.89
CA LEU A 593 55.06 -16.86 9.80
C LEU A 593 55.28 -17.37 11.22
N VAL A 594 54.38 -18.23 11.70
CA VAL A 594 54.44 -18.84 13.04
C VAL A 594 55.64 -19.77 13.15
N ALA A 595 55.89 -20.60 12.14
CA ALA A 595 57.10 -21.43 12.07
C ALA A 595 58.36 -20.56 12.13
N GLY A 596 58.38 -19.43 11.40
CA GLY A 596 59.43 -18.43 11.45
C GLY A 596 59.66 -17.88 12.86
N TRP A 597 58.60 -17.52 13.59
CA TRP A 597 58.71 -17.03 14.96
C TRP A 597 59.23 -18.12 15.91
N CYS A 598 58.73 -19.36 15.81
CA CYS A 598 59.23 -20.50 16.59
C CYS A 598 60.73 -20.77 16.34
N THR A 599 61.18 -20.61 15.09
CA THR A 599 62.58 -20.82 14.68
C THR A 599 63.50 -19.63 14.92
N ASN A 600 62.98 -18.46 15.30
CA ASN A 600 63.80 -17.29 15.63
C ASN A 600 63.85 -17.04 17.14
N ASP A 601 62.81 -17.42 17.87
CA ASP A 601 62.79 -17.28 19.33
C ASP A 601 63.79 -18.27 19.96
N ILE A 602 64.64 -17.76 20.84
CA ILE A 602 65.77 -18.49 21.45
C ILE A 602 65.31 -19.27 22.69
N GLY A 603 64.13 -18.96 23.23
CA GLY A 603 63.55 -19.60 24.41
C GLY A 603 62.32 -20.47 24.12
N SER A 604 62.04 -20.86 22.87
CA SER A 604 60.81 -21.57 22.53
C SER A 604 60.74 -22.94 23.23
N THR A 605 59.71 -23.13 24.05
CA THR A 605 59.43 -24.40 24.77
C THR A 605 58.60 -25.39 23.94
N LEU A 606 58.47 -25.15 22.63
CA LEU A 606 57.69 -25.96 21.70
C LEU A 606 58.54 -27.07 21.09
N GLN A 607 57.95 -28.26 20.96
CA GLN A 607 58.65 -29.40 20.40
C GLN A 607 58.92 -29.17 18.90
N PRO A 608 60.12 -29.49 18.39
CA PRO A 608 60.45 -29.47 16.96
C PRO A 608 59.43 -30.18 16.07
N ALA A 609 58.78 -31.23 16.59
CA ALA A 609 57.76 -32.00 15.89
C ALA A 609 56.48 -31.19 15.62
N ASP A 610 56.08 -30.31 16.53
CA ASP A 610 54.86 -29.51 16.39
C ASP A 610 55.04 -28.40 15.33
N ILE A 611 56.26 -27.86 15.21
CA ILE A 611 56.63 -26.89 14.18
C ILE A 611 56.50 -27.50 12.77
N LEU A 612 56.88 -28.78 12.62
CA LEU A 612 56.82 -29.50 11.34
C LEU A 612 55.41 -30.01 10.97
N ARG A 613 54.47 -30.00 11.94
CA ARG A 613 53.06 -30.34 11.75
C ARG A 613 52.19 -29.15 11.36
N LEU A 614 52.75 -27.94 11.36
CA LEU A 614 52.03 -26.75 10.92
C LEU A 614 51.68 -26.83 9.42
N PRO A 615 50.50 -26.35 9.01
CA PRO A 615 50.14 -26.25 7.60
C PRO A 615 51.04 -25.23 6.92
N MET A 616 51.89 -25.68 6.00
CA MET A 616 52.85 -24.84 5.28
C MET A 616 52.93 -25.27 3.81
N THR A 617 53.46 -24.40 2.95
CA THR A 617 53.87 -24.80 1.60
C THR A 617 55.05 -25.77 1.65
N GLN A 618 55.21 -26.63 0.64
CA GLN A 618 56.31 -27.61 0.61
C GLN A 618 57.69 -26.95 0.73
N ASP A 619 57.88 -25.79 0.12
CA ASP A 619 59.14 -25.05 0.15
C ASP A 619 59.42 -24.48 1.54
N ALA A 620 58.43 -23.84 2.18
CA ALA A 620 58.56 -23.34 3.55
C ALA A 620 58.85 -24.50 4.52
N ARG A 621 58.19 -25.65 4.35
CA ARG A 621 58.42 -26.84 5.18
C ARG A 621 59.86 -27.33 5.07
N ARG A 622 60.45 -27.35 3.86
CA ARG A 622 61.85 -27.76 3.64
C ARG A 622 62.84 -26.81 4.31
N ILE A 623 62.62 -25.50 4.20
CA ILE A 623 63.48 -24.48 4.79
C ILE A 623 63.46 -24.57 6.32
N HIS A 624 62.26 -24.61 6.92
CA HIS A 624 62.13 -24.71 8.37
C HIS A 624 62.60 -26.08 8.90
N ALA A 625 62.43 -27.18 8.15
CA ALA A 625 63.00 -28.48 8.52
C ALA A 625 64.54 -28.46 8.54
N ALA A 626 65.18 -27.80 7.57
CA ALA A 626 66.62 -27.59 7.57
C ALA A 626 67.07 -26.75 8.78
N GLU A 627 66.32 -25.73 9.17
CA GLU A 627 66.69 -24.87 10.29
C GLU A 627 66.45 -25.52 11.66
N VAL A 628 65.34 -26.25 11.81
CA VAL A 628 65.02 -27.03 13.01
C VAL A 628 66.03 -28.16 13.21
N SER A 629 66.41 -28.88 12.14
CA SER A 629 67.45 -29.92 12.22
C SER A 629 68.82 -29.33 12.60
N LYS A 630 69.22 -28.18 12.01
CA LYS A 630 70.45 -27.48 12.43
C LYS A 630 70.43 -27.10 13.91
N ARG A 631 69.30 -26.60 14.44
CA ARG A 631 69.15 -26.28 15.87
C ARG A 631 69.25 -27.54 16.73
N TYR A 632 68.58 -28.62 16.35
CA TYR A 632 68.63 -29.89 17.06
C TYR A 632 70.07 -30.45 17.10
N TYR A 633 70.78 -30.45 15.97
CA TYR A 633 72.19 -30.84 15.92
C TYR A 633 73.09 -29.91 16.74
N ARG A 634 72.91 -28.59 16.67
CA ARG A 634 73.66 -27.64 17.51
C ARG A 634 73.41 -27.88 19.01
N ALA A 635 72.18 -28.15 19.41
CA ALA A 635 71.84 -28.47 20.80
C ALA A 635 72.49 -29.78 21.26
N ILE A 636 72.45 -30.83 20.44
CA ILE A 636 73.14 -32.10 20.74
C ILE A 636 74.65 -31.87 20.88
N MET A 637 75.26 -31.16 19.92
CA MET A 637 76.70 -30.86 19.94
C MET A 637 77.11 -29.98 21.13
N ALA A 638 76.22 -29.10 21.61
CA ALA A 638 76.44 -28.30 22.82
C ALA A 638 76.19 -29.07 24.13
N SER A 639 75.36 -30.12 24.12
CA SER A 639 75.11 -31.01 25.27
C SER A 639 76.08 -32.19 25.38
N GLY A 640 76.87 -32.43 24.33
CA GLY A 640 77.84 -33.52 24.23
C GLY A 640 79.26 -33.15 24.71
N ALA A 641 79.40 -32.04 25.43
CA ALA A 641 80.57 -31.65 26.21
C ALA A 641 80.14 -31.54 27.68
#